data_AF-A0ABD3VGD3-F1
#
_entry.id   AF-A0ABD3VGD3-F1
#
_cell.length_a   1.000
_cell.length_b   1.000
_cell.length_c   1.000
_cell.angle_alpha   90.00
_cell.angle_beta   90.00
_cell.angle_gamma   90.00
#
_symmetry.space_group_name_H-M   'P 1'
#
loop_
_entity.id
_entity.type
_entity.pdbx_description
1 polymer ?
#
loop_
_entity_poly.entity_id
_entity_poly.type
_entity_poly.pdbx_seq_one_letter_code
_entity_poly.pdbx_strand_id
1 'polypeptide(L)'
;MPDDIQRHFDKARQRRQNSSVPGDMVFWECMQQVMWRMAEQLGTNDSSGTQEFLDKLLRITFNPDANETPRHRNEYRMLTETERQRFHAAINALKADNSLKPSVYAAFAQLHAGQHIPLAHFGPNFPGWHRIFILLFETALRLKDPTVSIPYWASHLDSSLPDPTKSIIWSEEFLGNGDGFVTTGPFKNFVTANGTTLRRNTGVTGHLFTQAVVDNIISSNSTSNITEPNGPFETNIELQHNQVHHWINGNMDNLNTAAEDPVFYLLHSYVDHIWEEFRKNIKKLGIDPELDYPLDYGPEEQAPDAPIGFGGLHNNDGLNSVFSELVTYAPFPSCTSFNPDCGSPFLKCDLTESVPKCVSITVDEYEMLLLKNEHDHCALPTAKTMSVQNNFAINTLCDIRQWAFIPVKIVSKRPPEFGNYKSFPVLNNQPYRQVDVFSPEVYFQKSQRSQTGIAHCPKTNEPSNRIMIESHGLNYYGSYSDYVLLDQRHAITTAVTYIGVRAPNGSSSDVIVSAHDRCGRICKPFCLDLKSNIPKPKPCQGVFRVNNLAPMLHGRTYAEAVKLTWKKEDDSDLPELDDSVFLTFYCNHESLWPWERTMKRQLGDSQTGNVVNSLPQNAQRNPQQSRGLQVFPPRAALLPVSTRRLIIKCRVNVSCTIVGPCRPCTPGTRQRCEEPRNMFAVCINGVYSSQETVSRI
;
A
#
# COMPACT_ATOMS: atom_id res chain seq x y z
N MET A 1 -9.39 -15.62 6.68
CA MET A 1 -8.47 -14.97 5.74
C MET A 1 -9.21 -14.39 4.52
N PRO A 2 -9.75 -15.16 3.54
CA PRO A 2 -10.53 -14.55 2.45
C PRO A 2 -11.80 -13.83 2.93
N ASP A 3 -12.47 -14.42 3.94
CA ASP A 3 -13.65 -13.82 4.57
C ASP A 3 -13.31 -12.56 5.38
N ASP A 4 -12.06 -12.35 5.80
CA ASP A 4 -11.63 -11.13 6.50
C ASP A 4 -11.50 -9.97 5.52
N ILE A 5 -10.84 -10.22 4.38
CA ILE A 5 -10.71 -9.26 3.27
C ILE A 5 -12.11 -8.87 2.79
N GLN A 6 -12.96 -9.86 2.47
CA GLN A 6 -14.32 -9.58 2.00
C GLN A 6 -15.14 -8.79 3.02
N ARG A 7 -15.05 -9.13 4.32
CA ARG A 7 -15.74 -8.37 5.37
C ARG A 7 -15.23 -6.95 5.49
N HIS A 8 -13.92 -6.71 5.34
CA HIS A 8 -13.39 -5.36 5.35
C HIS A 8 -13.96 -4.59 4.16
N PHE A 9 -13.93 -5.16 2.96
CA PHE A 9 -14.49 -4.51 1.78
C PHE A 9 -15.99 -4.24 1.87
N ASP A 10 -16.77 -5.16 2.45
CA ASP A 10 -18.20 -4.95 2.69
C ASP A 10 -18.42 -3.79 3.67
N LYS A 11 -17.58 -3.66 4.71
CA LYS A 11 -17.59 -2.52 5.66
C LYS A 11 -17.16 -1.22 4.99
N ALA A 12 -16.05 -1.22 4.27
CA ALA A 12 -15.55 -0.06 3.52
C ALA A 12 -16.62 0.42 2.55
N ARG A 13 -17.25 -0.49 1.81
CA ARG A 13 -18.38 -0.19 0.93
C ARG A 13 -19.56 0.44 1.67
N GLN A 14 -19.96 -0.11 2.83
CA GLN A 14 -21.08 0.44 3.60
C GLN A 14 -20.79 1.85 4.12
N ARG A 15 -19.56 2.10 4.59
CA ARG A 15 -19.12 3.41 5.08
C ARG A 15 -18.93 4.43 3.97
N ARG A 16 -18.48 3.96 2.81
CA ARG A 16 -18.01 4.80 1.70
C ARG A 16 -18.96 4.79 0.49
N GLN A 17 -20.28 4.57 0.70
CA GLN A 17 -21.29 4.41 -0.36
C GLN A 17 -21.35 5.55 -1.40
N ASN A 18 -20.76 6.72 -1.11
CA ASN A 18 -20.66 7.88 -2.00
C ASN A 18 -19.22 8.42 -2.18
N SER A 19 -18.18 7.70 -1.74
CA SER A 19 -16.80 8.21 -1.85
C SER A 19 -16.19 7.93 -3.23
N SER A 20 -15.36 8.85 -3.72
CA SER A 20 -14.59 8.68 -4.96
C SER A 20 -13.31 7.85 -4.79
N VAL A 21 -13.12 7.19 -3.63
CA VAL A 21 -11.89 6.46 -3.28
C VAL A 21 -11.58 5.40 -4.36
N PRO A 22 -10.36 5.41 -4.93
CA PRO A 22 -9.89 4.36 -5.82
C PRO A 22 -10.03 2.96 -5.19
N GLY A 23 -10.52 1.98 -5.96
CA GLY A 23 -10.81 0.65 -5.43
C GLY A 23 -9.55 -0.16 -5.07
N ASP A 24 -8.44 0.10 -5.74
CA ASP A 24 -7.09 -0.43 -5.48
C ASP A 24 -6.56 0.02 -4.12
N MET A 25 -6.80 1.28 -3.74
CA MET A 25 -6.44 1.77 -2.42
C MET A 25 -7.17 0.97 -1.35
N VAL A 26 -8.49 0.84 -1.45
CA VAL A 26 -9.25 0.06 -0.45
C VAL A 26 -8.83 -1.40 -0.45
N PHE A 27 -8.49 -1.96 -1.62
CA PHE A 27 -7.90 -3.29 -1.71
C PHE A 27 -6.60 -3.40 -0.95
N TRP A 28 -5.70 -2.45 -1.16
CA TRP A 28 -4.43 -2.43 -0.48
C TRP A 28 -4.61 -2.25 1.03
N GLU A 29 -5.46 -1.33 1.49
CA GLU A 29 -5.78 -1.17 2.92
C GLU A 29 -6.29 -2.47 3.55
N CYS A 30 -7.28 -3.11 2.92
CA CYS A 30 -7.83 -4.39 3.37
C CYS A 30 -6.74 -5.47 3.45
N MET A 31 -5.87 -5.49 2.43
CA MET A 31 -4.82 -6.49 2.31
C MET A 31 -3.74 -6.28 3.35
N GLN A 32 -3.26 -5.05 3.55
CA GLN A 32 -2.31 -4.72 4.61
C GLN A 32 -2.88 -5.08 5.99
N GLN A 33 -4.19 -4.86 6.20
CA GLN A 33 -4.89 -5.29 7.41
C GLN A 33 -4.90 -6.80 7.66
N VAL A 34 -4.83 -7.62 6.60
CA VAL A 34 -4.74 -9.07 6.73
C VAL A 34 -3.28 -9.52 6.84
N MET A 35 -2.37 -8.90 6.08
CA MET A 35 -0.95 -9.21 6.10
C MET A 35 -0.29 -8.91 7.45
N TRP A 36 -0.71 -7.87 8.19
CA TRP A 36 -0.13 -7.61 9.52
C TRP A 36 -0.48 -8.67 10.56
N ARG A 37 -1.71 -9.22 10.57
CA ARG A 37 -2.12 -10.28 11.52
C ARG A 37 -1.26 -11.53 11.39
N MET A 38 -0.64 -11.69 10.22
CA MET A 38 0.29 -12.75 9.92
C MET A 38 1.71 -12.42 10.34
N ALA A 39 2.10 -11.14 10.30
CA ALA A 39 3.40 -10.68 10.76
C ALA A 39 3.61 -10.87 12.26
N GLU A 40 2.54 -10.73 13.04
CA GLU A 40 2.50 -11.06 14.46
C GLU A 40 2.91 -12.53 14.72
N GLN A 41 2.64 -13.45 13.78
CA GLN A 41 2.97 -14.88 13.91
C GLN A 41 4.42 -15.22 13.55
N LEU A 42 5.14 -14.31 12.88
CA LEU A 42 6.52 -14.53 12.43
C LEU A 42 7.57 -13.79 13.29
N GLY A 43 7.12 -13.07 14.33
CA GLY A 43 7.95 -12.62 15.43
C GLY A 43 9.04 -11.63 15.02
N THR A 44 8.69 -10.35 14.91
CA THR A 44 9.68 -9.28 15.08
C THR A 44 10.01 -9.19 16.56
N ASN A 45 10.99 -9.97 17.02
CA ASN A 45 11.49 -9.84 18.39
C ASN A 45 12.18 -8.49 18.51
N ASP A 46 11.47 -7.53 19.10
CA ASP A 46 12.07 -6.30 19.53
C ASP A 46 13.17 -6.62 20.54
N SER A 47 14.42 -6.29 20.18
CA SER A 47 15.56 -6.62 21.02
C SER A 47 15.58 -5.67 22.22
N SER A 48 15.99 -6.14 23.39
CA SER A 48 16.08 -5.28 24.58
C SER A 48 16.93 -4.02 24.36
N GLY A 49 17.92 -4.08 23.45
CA GLY A 49 18.75 -2.93 23.07
C GLY A 49 18.03 -1.88 22.23
N THR A 50 17.03 -2.26 21.43
CA THR A 50 16.22 -1.31 20.64
C THR A 50 15.36 -0.45 21.56
N GLN A 51 14.71 -1.06 22.55
CA GLN A 51 13.90 -0.35 23.53
C GLN A 51 14.72 0.62 24.40
N GLU A 52 15.90 0.19 24.88
CA GLU A 52 16.80 1.09 25.63
C GLU A 52 17.25 2.29 24.79
N PHE A 53 17.56 2.06 23.51
CA PHE A 53 17.92 3.13 22.58
C PHE A 53 16.76 4.11 22.36
N LEU A 54 15.53 3.62 22.24
CA LEU A 54 14.34 4.46 22.09
C LEU A 54 14.05 5.27 23.34
N ASP A 55 14.13 4.66 24.52
CA ASP A 55 13.98 5.37 25.79
C ASP A 55 15.01 6.50 25.92
N LYS A 56 16.25 6.26 25.48
CA LYS A 56 17.28 7.30 25.43
C LYS A 56 16.91 8.41 24.46
N LEU A 57 16.45 8.09 23.25
CA LEU A 57 16.05 9.09 22.27
C LEU A 57 14.84 9.91 22.73
N LEU A 58 13.84 9.27 23.35
CA LEU A 58 12.68 9.95 23.93
C LEU A 58 13.11 10.99 24.96
N ARG A 59 14.03 10.62 25.85
CA ARG A 59 14.59 11.55 26.86
C ARG A 59 15.35 12.71 26.24
N ILE A 60 16.11 12.48 25.16
CA ILE A 60 16.86 13.54 24.48
C ILE A 60 15.90 14.46 23.72
N THR A 61 14.98 13.88 22.96
CA THR A 61 14.06 14.62 22.06
C THR A 61 13.11 15.50 22.84
N PHE A 62 12.60 15.02 23.97
CA PHE A 62 11.59 15.70 24.77
C PHE A 62 12.14 16.23 26.09
N ASN A 63 13.42 16.62 26.10
CA ASN A 63 14.05 17.22 27.28
C ASN A 63 13.55 18.67 27.45
N PRO A 64 12.76 18.98 28.50
CA PRO A 64 12.22 20.32 28.72
C PRO A 64 13.30 21.35 29.08
N ASP A 65 14.47 20.90 29.55
CA ASP A 65 15.59 21.76 29.96
C ASP A 65 16.59 22.02 28.82
N ALA A 66 16.39 21.42 27.64
CA ALA A 66 17.27 21.58 26.51
C ALA A 66 17.01 22.92 25.80
N ASN A 67 17.98 23.85 25.87
CA ASN A 67 17.99 25.07 25.07
C ASN A 67 18.46 24.76 23.63
N GLU A 68 17.76 23.84 22.95
CA GLU A 68 18.05 23.51 21.56
C GLU A 68 17.40 24.53 20.61
N THR A 69 18.16 24.92 19.57
CA THR A 69 17.59 25.68 18.45
C THR A 69 16.48 24.85 17.78
N PRO A 70 15.29 25.44 17.52
CA PRO A 70 14.20 24.76 16.83
C PRO A 70 14.67 24.09 15.54
N ARG A 71 14.17 22.88 15.26
CA ARG A 71 14.49 22.13 14.05
C ARG A 71 13.84 22.85 12.88
N HIS A 72 14.63 23.29 11.90
CA HIS A 72 14.10 24.01 10.75
C HIS A 72 14.08 23.11 9.52
N ARG A 73 12.88 22.77 9.05
CA ARG A 73 12.68 21.87 7.91
C ARG A 73 12.40 22.68 6.66
N ASN A 74 13.32 22.57 5.70
CA ASN A 74 13.25 23.20 4.39
C ASN A 74 12.72 22.23 3.32
N GLU A 75 12.20 22.76 2.22
CA GLU A 75 11.91 21.93 1.05
C GLU A 75 13.22 21.37 0.49
N TYR A 76 13.23 20.09 0.10
CA TYR A 76 14.45 19.36 -0.22
C TYR A 76 15.28 19.95 -1.39
N ARG A 77 14.62 20.52 -2.40
CA ARG A 77 15.24 21.23 -3.53
C ARG A 77 15.65 22.67 -3.16
N MET A 78 15.23 23.19 -2.01
CA MET A 78 15.64 24.50 -1.50
C MET A 78 16.89 24.41 -0.61
N LEU A 79 17.34 23.20 -0.27
CA LEU A 79 18.60 23.02 0.44
C LEU A 79 19.80 23.47 -0.40
N THR A 80 20.74 24.13 0.24
CA THR A 80 22.09 24.31 -0.32
C THR A 80 22.75 22.94 -0.53
N GLU A 81 23.75 22.88 -1.41
CA GLU A 81 24.51 21.65 -1.65
C GLU A 81 25.13 21.11 -0.34
N THR A 82 25.69 21.99 0.50
CA THR A 82 26.28 21.58 1.80
C THR A 82 25.24 21.01 2.75
N GLU A 83 24.07 21.63 2.89
CA GLU A 83 23.00 21.10 3.74
C GLU A 83 22.50 19.74 3.26
N ARG A 84 22.31 19.60 1.93
CA ARG A 84 21.89 18.34 1.31
C ARG A 84 22.91 17.23 1.53
N GLN A 85 24.21 17.52 1.33
CA GLN A 85 25.29 16.55 1.58
C GLN A 85 25.37 16.12 3.05
N ARG A 86 25.21 17.06 4.00
CA ARG A 86 25.18 16.73 5.45
C ARG A 86 24.00 15.83 5.80
N PHE A 87 22.81 16.13 5.26
CA PHE A 87 21.63 15.29 5.44
C PHE A 87 21.85 13.87 4.90
N HIS A 88 22.37 13.73 3.68
CA HIS A 88 22.71 12.42 3.10
C HIS A 88 23.76 11.67 3.92
N ALA A 89 24.80 12.38 4.38
CA ALA A 89 25.87 11.80 5.17
C ALA A 89 25.35 11.32 6.54
N ALA A 90 24.46 12.06 7.19
CA ALA A 90 23.86 11.66 8.46
C ALA A 90 23.00 10.39 8.33
N ILE A 91 22.19 10.27 7.26
CA ILE A 91 21.43 9.05 6.98
C ILE A 91 22.36 7.86 6.72
N ASN A 92 23.39 8.05 5.89
CA ASN A 92 24.40 7.02 5.64
C ASN A 92 25.15 6.61 6.92
N ALA A 93 25.41 7.56 7.82
CA ALA A 93 26.04 7.29 9.11
C ALA A 93 25.14 6.45 10.02
N LEU A 94 23.82 6.70 10.07
CA LEU A 94 22.88 5.81 10.77
C LEU A 94 22.80 4.42 10.13
N LYS A 95 22.92 4.34 8.80
CA LYS A 95 22.92 3.06 8.08
C LYS A 95 24.16 2.22 8.38
N ALA A 96 25.31 2.86 8.54
CA ALA A 96 26.59 2.23 8.87
C ALA A 96 26.77 1.94 10.37
N ASP A 97 25.98 2.60 11.23
CA ASP A 97 26.04 2.41 12.68
C ASP A 97 25.42 1.08 13.11
N ASN A 98 26.28 0.12 13.47
CA ASN A 98 25.88 -1.22 13.87
C ASN A 98 25.76 -1.40 15.41
N SER A 99 25.62 -0.30 16.16
CA SER A 99 25.33 -0.36 17.61
C SER A 99 23.98 -1.03 17.91
N LEU A 100 23.04 -0.98 16.95
CA LEU A 100 21.87 -1.84 16.87
C LEU A 100 21.98 -2.76 15.66
N LYS A 101 21.28 -3.90 15.69
CA LYS A 101 21.29 -4.88 14.59
C LYS A 101 20.02 -4.77 13.73
N PRO A 102 20.12 -4.80 12.39
CA PRO A 102 21.38 -4.84 11.61
C PRO A 102 22.11 -3.49 11.56
N SER A 103 21.41 -2.36 11.76
CA SER A 103 21.98 -1.03 12.00
C SER A 103 20.97 -0.14 12.73
N VAL A 104 21.40 1.04 13.22
CA VAL A 104 20.50 2.03 13.84
C VAL A 104 19.39 2.45 12.88
N TYR A 105 19.72 2.70 11.61
CA TYR A 105 18.70 3.01 10.60
C TYR A 105 17.67 1.89 10.44
N ALA A 106 18.13 0.63 10.40
CA ALA A 106 17.22 -0.50 10.25
C ALA A 106 16.35 -0.72 11.50
N ALA A 107 16.86 -0.40 12.69
CA ALA A 107 16.06 -0.41 13.91
C ALA A 107 14.91 0.61 13.83
N PHE A 108 15.15 1.81 13.30
CA PHE A 108 14.06 2.76 13.03
C PHE A 108 13.04 2.23 12.02
N ALA A 109 13.50 1.64 10.91
CA ALA A 109 12.60 1.06 9.93
C ALA A 109 11.70 -0.03 10.54
N GLN A 110 12.19 -0.80 11.51
CA GLN A 110 11.42 -1.83 12.21
C GLN A 110 10.34 -1.27 13.15
N LEU A 111 10.48 -0.04 13.63
CA LEU A 111 9.45 0.63 14.44
C LEU A 111 8.23 1.04 13.61
N HIS A 112 8.37 1.01 12.28
CA HIS A 112 7.28 1.13 11.33
C HIS A 112 7.02 -0.23 10.63
N ALA A 113 7.05 -1.33 11.38
CA ALA A 113 6.78 -2.66 10.84
C ALA A 113 6.07 -3.56 11.86
N GLY A 114 5.50 -4.66 11.37
CA GLY A 114 4.91 -5.71 12.20
C GLY A 114 3.82 -5.18 13.14
N GLN A 115 4.01 -5.40 14.45
CA GLN A 115 3.04 -5.06 15.49
C GLN A 115 2.82 -3.54 15.69
N HIS A 116 3.71 -2.69 15.13
CA HIS A 116 3.58 -1.24 15.26
C HIS A 116 2.67 -0.64 14.17
N ILE A 117 2.38 -1.38 13.09
CA ILE A 117 1.54 -0.89 11.98
C ILE A 117 0.15 -0.45 12.45
N PRO A 118 -0.59 -1.20 13.31
CA PRO A 118 -1.91 -0.76 13.79
C PRO A 118 -1.86 0.48 14.69
N LEU A 119 -0.68 0.81 15.26
CA LEU A 119 -0.48 2.02 16.07
C LEU A 119 -0.26 3.25 15.18
N ALA A 120 0.41 3.06 14.04
CA ALA A 120 0.78 4.13 13.10
C ALA A 120 -0.31 4.47 12.06
N HIS A 121 -1.20 3.53 11.74
CA HIS A 121 -2.10 3.60 10.58
C HIS A 121 -3.57 3.31 10.88
N PHE A 122 -4.42 3.64 9.92
CA PHE A 122 -5.84 3.33 9.87
C PHE A 122 -6.67 4.01 10.97
N GLY A 123 -6.25 5.19 11.41
CA GLY A 123 -6.98 5.95 12.41
C GLY A 123 -6.49 7.37 12.65
N PRO A 124 -7.13 8.08 13.59
CA PRO A 124 -6.96 9.51 13.74
C PRO A 124 -5.57 9.97 14.18
N ASN A 125 -4.81 9.10 14.83
CA ASN A 125 -3.48 9.45 15.29
C ASN A 125 -2.39 9.20 14.23
N PHE A 126 -2.74 8.80 13.00
CA PHE A 126 -1.78 8.70 11.89
C PHE A 126 -0.79 9.88 11.82
N PRO A 127 -1.23 11.16 11.77
CA PRO A 127 -0.28 12.27 11.65
C PRO A 127 0.52 12.50 12.94
N GLY A 128 -0.08 12.30 14.12
CA GLY A 128 0.58 12.46 15.42
C GLY A 128 1.66 11.39 15.69
N TRP A 129 1.36 10.13 15.39
CA TRP A 129 2.31 9.02 15.45
C TRP A 129 3.52 9.28 14.56
N HIS A 130 3.29 9.66 13.30
CA HIS A 130 4.35 9.91 12.35
C HIS A 130 5.18 11.15 12.71
N ARG A 131 4.58 12.21 13.27
CA ARG A 131 5.31 13.37 13.83
C ARG A 131 6.32 12.94 14.89
N ILE A 132 5.88 12.16 15.88
CA ILE A 132 6.75 11.67 16.94
C ILE A 132 7.84 10.76 16.37
N PHE A 133 7.48 9.85 15.45
CA PHE A 133 8.43 8.95 14.81
C PHE A 133 9.55 9.69 14.07
N ILE A 134 9.21 10.67 13.22
CA ILE A 134 10.23 11.43 12.48
C ILE A 134 11.02 12.40 13.39
N LEU A 135 10.45 12.87 14.51
CA LEU A 135 11.19 13.62 15.53
C LEU A 135 12.29 12.77 16.17
N LEU A 136 11.98 11.52 16.52
CA LEU A 136 12.96 10.57 17.05
C LEU A 136 14.05 10.25 16.03
N PHE A 137 13.68 10.04 14.77
CA PHE A 137 14.64 9.81 13.68
C PHE A 137 15.54 11.02 13.47
N GLU A 138 14.98 12.23 13.45
CA GLU A 138 15.73 13.47 13.33
C GLU A 138 16.66 13.70 14.53
N THR A 139 16.26 13.32 15.75
CA THR A 139 17.17 13.31 16.91
C THR A 139 18.36 12.39 16.67
N ALA A 140 18.14 11.19 16.14
CA ALA A 140 19.22 10.27 15.82
C ALA A 140 20.15 10.83 14.72
N LEU A 141 19.62 11.52 13.70
CA LEU A 141 20.43 12.23 12.71
C LEU A 141 21.27 13.33 13.37
N ARG A 142 20.68 14.10 14.30
CA ARG A 142 21.34 15.19 15.03
C ARG A 142 22.44 14.71 15.96
N LEU A 143 22.35 13.48 16.46
CA LEU A 143 23.46 12.83 17.18
C LEU A 143 24.67 12.52 16.27
N LYS A 144 24.49 12.50 14.94
CA LYS A 144 25.58 12.39 13.95
C LYS A 144 26.04 13.77 13.47
N ASP A 145 25.10 14.67 13.18
CA ASP A 145 25.37 16.05 12.82
C ASP A 145 24.29 16.98 13.41
N PRO A 146 24.61 17.80 14.42
CA PRO A 146 23.63 18.65 15.12
C PRO A 146 23.04 19.77 14.25
N THR A 147 23.57 20.00 13.04
CA THR A 147 23.03 20.99 12.09
C THR A 147 21.97 20.40 11.15
N VAL A 148 21.79 19.08 11.15
CA VAL A 148 20.84 18.42 10.26
C VAL A 148 19.41 18.51 10.80
N SER A 149 18.49 18.78 9.88
CA SER A 149 17.06 18.60 10.01
C SER A 149 16.54 17.82 8.81
N ILE A 150 15.44 17.10 8.97
CA ILE A 150 14.81 16.36 7.88
C ILE A 150 14.16 17.38 6.93
N PRO A 151 14.55 17.45 5.65
CA PRO A 151 13.81 18.27 4.69
C PRO A 151 12.48 17.62 4.34
N TYR A 152 11.50 18.42 3.94
CA TYR A 152 10.26 17.91 3.38
C TYR A 152 10.35 17.80 1.86
N TRP A 153 9.80 16.74 1.29
CA TRP A 153 9.65 16.60 -0.16
C TRP A 153 8.24 16.97 -0.57
N ALA A 154 8.09 18.18 -1.12
CA ALA A 154 6.82 18.71 -1.60
C ALA A 154 6.41 18.07 -2.93
N SER A 155 5.84 16.85 -2.88
CA SER A 155 5.57 16.04 -4.07
C SER A 155 4.51 16.63 -5.02
N HIS A 156 3.73 17.62 -4.58
CA HIS A 156 2.84 18.40 -5.46
C HIS A 156 3.56 19.28 -6.48
N LEU A 157 4.82 19.65 -6.21
CA LEU A 157 5.67 20.35 -7.18
C LEU A 157 6.05 19.41 -8.33
N ASP A 158 6.18 18.11 -8.06
CA ASP A 158 6.50 17.08 -9.03
C ASP A 158 5.27 16.61 -9.81
N SER A 159 4.10 16.56 -9.17
CA SER A 159 2.84 16.16 -9.81
C SER A 159 2.43 17.08 -10.96
N SER A 160 2.98 18.29 -11.00
CA SER A 160 2.71 19.29 -12.04
C SER A 160 3.58 19.08 -13.29
N LEU A 161 4.55 18.16 -13.27
CA LEU A 161 5.29 17.77 -14.46
C LEU A 161 4.41 16.93 -15.41
N PRO A 162 4.62 17.01 -16.73
CA PRO A 162 4.01 16.10 -17.69
C PRO A 162 4.35 14.63 -17.42
N ASP A 163 5.58 14.36 -16.98
CA ASP A 163 6.04 13.07 -16.52
C ASP A 163 6.81 13.22 -15.19
N PRO A 164 6.16 13.00 -14.03
CA PRO A 164 6.80 13.14 -12.73
C PRO A 164 7.93 12.12 -12.48
N THR A 165 8.02 11.03 -13.26
CA THR A 165 9.15 10.08 -13.16
C THR A 165 10.47 10.69 -13.61
N LYS A 166 10.42 11.81 -14.34
CA LYS A 166 11.57 12.57 -14.82
C LYS A 166 12.02 13.66 -13.87
N SER A 167 11.35 13.84 -12.74
CA SER A 167 11.72 14.88 -11.78
C SER A 167 13.18 14.78 -11.34
N ILE A 168 13.82 15.94 -11.14
CA ILE A 168 15.18 16.08 -10.62
C ILE A 168 15.42 15.35 -9.30
N ILE A 169 14.38 15.09 -8.51
CA ILE A 169 14.51 14.34 -7.24
C ILE A 169 15.05 12.91 -7.45
N TRP A 170 14.89 12.34 -8.65
CA TRP A 170 15.36 11.01 -9.02
C TRP A 170 16.77 11.00 -9.65
N SER A 171 17.47 12.12 -9.59
CA SER A 171 18.87 12.23 -10.00
C SER A 171 19.84 11.74 -8.92
N GLU A 172 21.10 11.55 -9.30
CA GLU A 172 22.17 11.17 -8.36
C GLU A 172 22.44 12.24 -7.30
N GLU A 173 22.10 13.49 -7.58
CA GLU A 173 22.27 14.62 -6.65
C GLU A 173 21.22 14.61 -5.52
N PHE A 174 20.10 13.92 -5.72
CA PHE A 174 18.99 13.85 -4.78
C PHE A 174 18.78 12.42 -4.25
N LEU A 175 17.72 11.70 -4.65
CA LEU A 175 17.37 10.41 -4.05
C LEU A 175 18.02 9.21 -4.76
N GLY A 176 18.69 9.44 -5.91
CA GLY A 176 19.07 8.40 -6.84
C GLY A 176 17.90 7.92 -7.71
N ASN A 177 18.19 7.05 -8.66
CA ASN A 177 17.24 6.54 -9.66
C ASN A 177 15.92 6.06 -9.04
N GLY A 178 14.81 6.40 -9.70
CA GLY A 178 13.45 6.04 -9.30
C GLY A 178 12.95 4.70 -9.84
N ASP A 179 13.70 4.06 -10.75
CA ASP A 179 13.29 2.80 -11.38
C ASP A 179 14.34 1.69 -11.20
N GLY A 180 13.87 0.50 -10.86
CA GLY A 180 14.69 -0.68 -10.58
C GLY A 180 15.39 -0.67 -9.22
N PHE A 181 16.53 -1.35 -9.16
CA PHE A 181 17.41 -1.28 -8.00
C PHE A 181 18.07 0.10 -7.93
N VAL A 182 18.07 0.69 -6.74
CA VAL A 182 18.74 1.98 -6.50
C VAL A 182 20.25 1.75 -6.60
N THR A 183 20.85 2.22 -7.68
CA THR A 183 22.27 2.03 -8.02
C THR A 183 23.03 3.36 -8.15
N THR A 184 22.31 4.48 -8.07
CA THR A 184 22.83 5.84 -8.18
C THR A 184 22.47 6.68 -6.96
N GLY A 185 23.13 7.83 -6.82
CA GLY A 185 22.89 8.79 -5.73
C GLY A 185 23.34 8.33 -4.33
N PRO A 186 22.94 9.07 -3.28
CA PRO A 186 23.50 8.94 -1.93
C PRO A 186 23.13 7.63 -1.23
N PHE A 187 22.11 6.91 -1.73
CA PHE A 187 21.57 5.70 -1.09
C PHE A 187 21.81 4.42 -1.90
N LYS A 188 22.64 4.45 -2.95
CA LYS A 188 22.93 3.30 -3.83
C LYS A 188 23.44 2.03 -3.13
N ASN A 189 24.01 2.17 -1.94
CA ASN A 189 24.56 1.05 -1.16
C ASN A 189 23.59 0.54 -0.07
N PHE A 190 22.34 1.00 -0.07
CA PHE A 190 21.37 0.58 0.93
C PHE A 190 20.93 -0.86 0.70
N VAL A 191 21.10 -1.68 1.73
CA VAL A 191 20.62 -3.06 1.80
C VAL A 191 19.47 -3.15 2.79
N THR A 192 18.34 -3.72 2.38
CA THR A 192 17.13 -3.95 3.18
C THR A 192 17.35 -4.97 4.29
N ALA A 193 16.41 -5.10 5.24
CA ALA A 193 16.49 -6.13 6.27
C ALA A 193 16.51 -7.56 5.69
N ASN A 194 15.97 -7.74 4.47
CA ASN A 194 15.96 -9.01 3.74
C ASN A 194 17.22 -9.23 2.88
N GLY A 195 18.24 -8.38 3.01
CA GLY A 195 19.52 -8.55 2.33
C GLY A 195 19.54 -8.14 0.85
N THR A 196 18.52 -7.41 0.38
CA THR A 196 18.44 -6.93 -1.01
C THR A 196 18.77 -5.46 -1.13
N THR A 197 19.23 -5.04 -2.30
CA THR A 197 19.34 -3.62 -2.63
C THR A 197 17.96 -2.96 -2.60
N LEU A 198 17.91 -1.72 -2.13
CA LEU A 198 16.73 -0.87 -2.20
C LEU A 198 16.15 -0.83 -3.62
N ARG A 199 14.81 -0.85 -3.75
CA ARG A 199 14.11 -0.90 -5.03
C ARG A 199 12.99 0.13 -5.10
N ARG A 200 12.83 0.76 -6.27
CA ARG A 200 11.75 1.69 -6.62
C ARG A 200 11.24 1.38 -8.03
N ASN A 201 9.98 1.68 -8.32
CA ASN A 201 9.43 1.59 -9.68
C ASN A 201 8.45 2.76 -9.87
N THR A 202 8.99 3.99 -9.94
CA THR A 202 8.18 5.20 -9.88
C THR A 202 7.19 5.33 -11.04
N GLY A 203 5.97 5.80 -10.75
CA GLY A 203 4.95 6.09 -11.78
C GLY A 203 4.28 4.87 -12.40
N VAL A 204 4.38 3.70 -11.73
CA VAL A 204 3.70 2.47 -12.15
C VAL A 204 2.24 2.44 -11.68
N THR A 205 1.99 2.80 -10.42
CA THR A 205 0.68 2.91 -9.76
C THR A 205 0.59 4.23 -8.98
N GLY A 206 -0.54 4.49 -8.32
CA GLY A 206 -0.69 5.64 -7.42
C GLY A 206 -0.52 7.00 -8.11
N HIS A 207 -0.45 8.05 -7.30
CA HIS A 207 -0.18 9.41 -7.74
C HIS A 207 0.48 10.24 -6.63
N LEU A 208 1.18 11.29 -7.02
CA LEU A 208 1.71 12.27 -6.08
C LEU A 208 0.59 13.15 -5.51
N PHE A 209 0.86 13.88 -4.41
CA PHE A 209 -0.05 14.93 -3.94
C PHE A 209 -0.28 15.94 -5.07
N THR A 210 -1.47 16.51 -5.17
CA THR A 210 -1.73 17.66 -6.05
C THR A 210 -1.94 18.90 -5.21
N GLN A 211 -1.73 20.10 -5.78
CA GLN A 211 -2.01 21.35 -5.07
C GLN A 211 -3.44 21.40 -4.51
N ALA A 212 -4.43 20.99 -5.32
CA ALA A 212 -5.83 20.99 -4.90
C ALA A 212 -6.09 20.08 -3.69
N VAL A 213 -5.48 18.89 -3.65
CA VAL A 213 -5.59 18.00 -2.48
C VAL A 213 -4.96 18.63 -1.25
N VAL A 214 -3.77 19.22 -1.38
CA VAL A 214 -3.08 19.89 -0.28
C VAL A 214 -3.94 21.03 0.28
N ASP A 215 -4.51 21.86 -0.60
CA ASP A 215 -5.39 22.97 -0.21
C ASP A 215 -6.68 22.47 0.46
N ASN A 216 -7.27 21.38 -0.03
CA ASN A 216 -8.46 20.76 0.56
C ASN A 216 -8.21 20.25 1.99
N ILE A 217 -7.04 19.61 2.22
CA ILE A 217 -6.65 19.15 3.57
C ILE A 217 -6.45 20.35 4.50
N ILE A 218 -5.65 21.34 4.07
CA ILE A 218 -5.29 22.52 4.89
C ILE A 218 -6.52 23.41 5.21
N SER A 219 -7.51 23.44 4.32
CA SER A 219 -8.74 24.24 4.47
C SER A 219 -9.87 23.52 5.23
N SER A 220 -9.66 22.25 5.59
CA SER A 220 -10.61 21.50 6.41
C SER A 220 -10.71 22.07 7.83
N ASN A 221 -11.80 21.73 8.55
CA ASN A 221 -12.17 22.38 9.82
C ASN A 221 -12.20 21.45 11.05
N SER A 222 -11.82 20.17 10.91
CA SER A 222 -11.68 19.23 12.04
C SER A 222 -10.80 18.05 11.61
N THR A 223 -10.06 17.50 12.55
CA THR A 223 -9.18 16.32 12.41
C THR A 223 -9.98 15.14 11.89
N SER A 224 -11.23 14.99 12.33
CA SER A 224 -12.15 13.96 11.83
C SER A 224 -12.35 14.04 10.31
N ASN A 225 -12.37 15.25 9.73
CA ASN A 225 -12.57 15.41 8.29
C ASN A 225 -11.31 15.09 7.46
N ILE A 226 -10.15 14.93 8.09
CA ILE A 226 -8.88 14.68 7.39
C ILE A 226 -8.22 13.35 7.76
N THR A 227 -8.79 12.55 8.67
CA THR A 227 -8.21 11.25 9.08
C THR A 227 -9.19 10.09 8.93
N GLU A 228 -8.66 8.88 8.80
CA GLU A 228 -9.47 7.66 8.95
C GLU A 228 -10.10 7.58 10.36
N PRO A 229 -11.27 6.93 10.49
CA PRO A 229 -12.10 6.35 9.42
C PRO A 229 -13.07 7.35 8.75
N ASN A 230 -13.01 8.63 9.13
CA ASN A 230 -14.10 9.59 8.89
C ASN A 230 -13.89 10.45 7.64
N GLY A 231 -12.67 10.91 7.40
CA GLY A 231 -12.35 11.85 6.32
C GLY A 231 -12.58 11.25 4.93
N PRO A 232 -13.24 11.97 4.00
CA PRO A 232 -13.38 11.52 2.62
C PRO A 232 -12.03 11.54 1.89
N PHE A 233 -11.93 10.79 0.79
CA PHE A 233 -10.69 10.64 0.01
C PHE A 233 -9.94 11.96 -0.22
N GLU A 234 -10.66 12.99 -0.65
CA GLU A 234 -10.12 14.27 -1.11
C GLU A 234 -9.46 15.10 -0.01
N THR A 235 -9.78 14.82 1.25
CA THR A 235 -9.23 15.52 2.43
C THR A 235 -8.51 14.57 3.39
N ASN A 236 -8.59 13.26 3.15
CA ASN A 236 -7.99 12.27 4.04
C ASN A 236 -6.48 12.16 3.81
N ILE A 237 -5.72 12.65 4.77
CA ILE A 237 -4.27 12.81 4.65
C ILE A 237 -3.56 11.45 4.53
N GLU A 238 -4.02 10.43 5.25
CA GLU A 238 -3.44 9.07 5.19
C GLU A 238 -3.68 8.43 3.81
N LEU A 239 -4.92 8.54 3.30
CA LEU A 239 -5.25 8.01 1.97
C LEU A 239 -4.43 8.69 0.87
N GLN A 240 -4.33 10.01 0.88
CA GLN A 240 -3.57 10.76 -0.12
C GLN A 240 -2.06 10.46 -0.04
N HIS A 241 -1.54 10.32 1.18
CA HIS A 241 -0.19 9.85 1.43
C HIS A 241 0.07 8.43 0.87
N ASN A 242 -0.88 7.50 1.04
CA ASN A 242 -0.76 6.13 0.55
C ASN A 242 -0.59 6.10 -0.98
N GLN A 243 -1.20 7.06 -1.71
CA GLN A 243 -1.01 7.17 -3.16
C GLN A 243 0.44 7.51 -3.54
N VAL A 244 1.16 8.26 -2.71
CA VAL A 244 2.59 8.55 -2.93
C VAL A 244 3.44 7.31 -2.70
N HIS A 245 3.11 6.50 -1.68
CA HIS A 245 3.75 5.20 -1.45
C HIS A 245 3.62 4.28 -2.66
N HIS A 246 2.40 4.13 -3.19
CA HIS A 246 2.15 3.37 -4.42
C HIS A 246 2.89 3.95 -5.62
N TRP A 247 2.94 5.28 -5.71
CA TRP A 247 3.61 5.96 -6.82
C TRP A 247 5.10 5.69 -6.86
N ILE A 248 5.79 5.64 -5.72
CA ILE A 248 7.21 5.25 -5.67
C ILE A 248 7.38 3.75 -5.91
N ASN A 249 6.41 2.96 -5.47
CA ASN A 249 6.37 1.51 -5.57
C ASN A 249 7.60 0.87 -4.87
N GLY A 250 7.98 -0.36 -5.23
CA GLY A 250 9.19 -0.98 -4.71
C GLY A 250 9.10 -1.27 -3.21
N ASN A 251 10.10 -0.84 -2.44
CA ASN A 251 10.07 -0.94 -0.98
C ASN A 251 9.03 -0.01 -0.33
N MET A 252 8.71 1.12 -0.97
CA MET A 252 7.72 2.09 -0.48
C MET A 252 6.27 1.59 -0.55
N ASP A 253 5.97 0.55 -1.33
CA ASP A 253 4.61 0.04 -1.53
C ASP A 253 4.08 -0.83 -0.37
N ASN A 254 4.95 -1.23 0.56
CA ASN A 254 4.59 -2.11 1.67
C ASN A 254 4.90 -1.45 3.01
N LEU A 255 3.90 -1.38 3.89
CA LEU A 255 4.00 -0.77 5.21
C LEU A 255 5.19 -1.29 6.03
N ASN A 256 5.54 -2.57 5.91
CA ASN A 256 6.63 -3.19 6.67
C ASN A 256 8.03 -2.87 6.13
N THR A 257 8.14 -2.35 4.90
CA THR A 257 9.43 -2.09 4.25
C THR A 257 9.60 -0.63 3.82
N ALA A 258 8.54 0.19 3.88
CA ALA A 258 8.59 1.55 3.37
C ALA A 258 9.64 2.40 4.08
N ALA A 259 9.70 2.31 5.41
CA ALA A 259 10.69 3.02 6.22
C ALA A 259 12.15 2.56 6.00
N GLU A 260 12.38 1.49 5.23
CA GLU A 260 13.73 1.12 4.78
C GLU A 260 14.26 2.04 3.68
N ASP A 261 13.38 2.71 2.92
CA ASP A 261 13.73 3.71 1.91
C ASP A 261 13.84 5.11 2.55
N PRO A 262 14.96 5.84 2.42
CA PRO A 262 15.09 7.20 2.95
C PRO A 262 14.02 8.18 2.46
N VAL A 263 13.38 7.92 1.31
CA VAL A 263 12.26 8.75 0.79
C VAL A 263 11.10 8.83 1.78
N PHE A 264 10.89 7.78 2.59
CA PHE A 264 9.89 7.72 3.65
C PHE A 264 9.93 8.97 4.55
N TYR A 265 11.11 9.31 5.05
CA TYR A 265 11.24 10.40 6.03
C TYR A 265 10.98 11.78 5.42
N LEU A 266 11.32 11.98 4.14
CA LEU A 266 11.02 13.22 3.43
C LEU A 266 9.52 13.35 3.10
N LEU A 267 8.88 12.24 2.73
CA LEU A 267 7.43 12.17 2.52
C LEU A 267 6.67 12.47 3.81
N HIS A 268 7.03 11.81 4.92
CA HIS A 268 6.37 12.03 6.20
C HIS A 268 6.67 13.41 6.80
N SER A 269 7.84 14.00 6.52
CA SER A 269 8.08 15.41 6.84
C SER A 269 7.18 16.36 6.04
N TYR A 270 6.78 16.00 4.82
CA TYR A 270 5.83 16.79 4.03
C TYR A 270 4.39 16.61 4.52
N VAL A 271 3.99 15.39 4.85
CA VAL A 271 2.70 15.08 5.50
C VAL A 271 2.56 15.85 6.83
N ASP A 272 3.61 15.86 7.65
CA ASP A 272 3.61 16.59 8.91
C ASP A 272 3.51 18.12 8.72
N HIS A 273 4.14 18.66 7.68
CA HIS A 273 4.01 20.07 7.31
C HIS A 273 2.56 20.41 6.89
N ILE A 274 1.93 19.58 6.05
CA ILE A 274 0.52 19.76 5.66
C ILE A 274 -0.39 19.74 6.90
N TRP A 275 -0.17 18.78 7.80
CA TRP A 275 -0.95 18.67 9.03
C TRP A 275 -0.75 19.88 9.95
N GLU A 276 0.48 20.41 10.06
CA GLU A 276 0.76 21.60 10.85
C GLU A 276 0.07 22.85 10.29
N GLU A 277 0.03 23.03 8.97
CA GLU A 277 -0.72 24.14 8.35
C GLU A 277 -2.23 24.01 8.57
N PHE A 278 -2.77 22.79 8.50
CA PHE A 278 -4.15 22.50 8.92
C PHE A 278 -4.40 22.89 10.39
N ARG A 279 -3.52 22.46 11.31
CA ARG A 279 -3.64 22.78 12.75
C ARG A 279 -3.64 24.28 13.00
N LYS A 280 -2.75 25.03 12.33
CA LYS A 280 -2.73 26.49 12.40
C LYS A 280 -4.03 27.11 11.91
N ASN A 281 -4.65 26.56 10.87
CA ASN A 281 -5.90 27.07 10.32
C ASN A 281 -7.09 26.80 11.24
N ILE A 282 -7.27 25.59 11.78
CA ILE A 282 -8.37 25.33 12.71
C ILE A 282 -8.23 26.15 14.01
N LYS A 283 -7.00 26.43 14.45
CA LYS A 283 -6.73 27.36 15.56
C LYS A 283 -7.21 28.78 15.27
N LYS A 284 -7.04 29.28 14.04
CA LYS A 284 -7.61 30.58 13.59
C LYS A 284 -9.13 30.58 13.59
N LEU A 285 -9.77 29.41 13.44
CA LEU A 285 -11.22 29.24 13.54
C LEU A 285 -11.71 29.11 14.99
N GLY A 286 -10.82 29.17 15.99
CA GLY A 286 -11.15 29.04 17.41
C GLY A 286 -11.32 27.59 17.88
N ILE A 287 -10.87 26.61 17.10
CA ILE A 287 -10.86 25.19 17.46
C ILE A 287 -9.49 24.87 18.03
N ASP A 288 -9.43 24.27 19.23
CA ASP A 288 -8.18 23.83 19.82
C ASP A 288 -7.73 22.51 19.17
N PRO A 289 -6.61 22.49 18.40
CA PRO A 289 -6.13 21.28 17.75
C PRO A 289 -5.79 20.16 18.73
N GLU A 290 -5.48 20.47 20.00
CA GLU A 290 -5.10 19.46 21.01
C GLU A 290 -6.30 18.68 21.56
N LEU A 291 -7.51 19.21 21.39
CA LEU A 291 -8.76 18.64 21.90
C LEU A 291 -9.68 18.10 20.79
N ASP A 292 -9.24 18.16 19.53
CA ASP A 292 -10.01 17.81 18.35
C ASP A 292 -9.82 16.33 17.93
N TYR A 293 -9.62 15.42 18.87
CA TYR A 293 -9.52 13.99 18.58
C TYR A 293 -10.90 13.41 18.16
N PRO A 294 -11.02 12.67 17.04
CA PRO A 294 -12.29 12.14 16.58
C PRO A 294 -12.96 11.14 17.53
N LEU A 295 -14.30 11.23 17.65
CA LEU A 295 -15.10 10.31 18.47
C LEU A 295 -15.20 8.89 17.87
N ASP A 296 -15.37 8.80 16.55
CA ASP A 296 -15.24 7.53 15.82
C ASP A 296 -13.78 7.38 15.40
N TYR A 297 -13.01 6.64 16.18
CA TYR A 297 -11.58 6.42 15.94
C TYR A 297 -11.28 5.10 15.21
N GLY A 298 -12.30 4.32 14.85
CA GLY A 298 -12.12 3.05 14.18
C GLY A 298 -11.62 1.92 15.12
N PRO A 299 -10.44 1.33 14.87
CA PRO A 299 -9.94 0.19 15.66
C PRO A 299 -9.53 0.58 17.09
N GLU A 300 -9.52 -0.39 18.02
CA GLU A 300 -9.22 -0.14 19.46
C GLU A 300 -7.80 0.40 19.67
N GLU A 301 -6.86 0.01 18.82
CA GLU A 301 -5.48 0.49 18.80
C GLU A 301 -5.37 2.00 18.51
N GLN A 302 -6.41 2.60 17.94
CA GLN A 302 -6.52 4.02 17.61
C GLN A 302 -7.39 4.79 18.61
N ALA A 303 -7.82 4.16 19.71
CA ALA A 303 -8.53 4.86 20.78
C ALA A 303 -7.66 5.96 21.40
N PRO A 304 -8.23 7.08 21.88
CA PRO A 304 -7.46 8.21 22.41
C PRO A 304 -6.49 7.84 23.55
N ASP A 305 -6.90 6.89 24.40
CA ASP A 305 -6.16 6.37 25.56
C ASP A 305 -5.36 5.09 25.25
N ALA A 306 -5.36 4.63 23.99
CA ALA A 306 -4.50 3.52 23.59
C ALA A 306 -3.03 3.97 23.47
N PRO A 307 -2.07 3.07 23.78
CA PRO A 307 -0.66 3.41 23.73
C PRO A 307 -0.18 3.63 22.29
N ILE A 308 0.60 4.69 22.08
CA ILE A 308 1.16 5.02 20.75
C ILE A 308 2.34 4.10 20.35
N GLY A 309 2.92 3.39 21.33
CA GLY A 309 4.11 2.55 21.13
C GLY A 309 5.44 3.26 21.36
N PHE A 310 5.43 4.52 21.82
CA PHE A 310 6.62 5.29 22.18
C PHE A 310 6.57 5.71 23.65
N GLY A 311 7.31 5.01 24.51
CA GLY A 311 7.33 5.29 25.94
C GLY A 311 5.94 5.17 26.57
N GLY A 312 5.60 6.10 27.46
CA GLY A 312 4.30 6.16 28.14
C GLY A 312 3.23 7.03 27.45
N LEU A 313 3.43 7.36 26.18
CA LEU A 313 2.52 8.22 25.41
C LEU A 313 1.31 7.44 24.89
N HIS A 314 0.17 8.14 24.80
CA HIS A 314 -1.09 7.66 24.24
C HIS A 314 -1.41 8.39 22.94
N ASN A 315 -2.39 7.91 22.19
CA ASN A 315 -2.76 8.52 20.92
C ASN A 315 -3.17 9.99 21.03
N ASN A 316 -3.90 10.37 22.09
CA ASN A 316 -4.29 11.76 22.30
C ASN A 316 -3.08 12.68 22.53
N ASP A 317 -1.98 12.16 23.08
CA ASP A 317 -0.76 12.94 23.26
C ASP A 317 -0.17 13.36 21.90
N GLY A 318 -0.36 12.57 20.84
CA GLY A 318 0.11 12.89 19.49
C GLY A 318 -0.38 14.24 18.96
N LEU A 319 -1.54 14.74 19.44
CA LEU A 319 -2.08 16.05 19.07
C LEU A 319 -1.48 17.20 19.89
N ASN A 320 -0.68 16.96 20.93
CA ASN A 320 -0.17 18.01 21.81
C ASN A 320 0.78 18.99 21.05
N SER A 321 0.70 20.29 21.34
CA SER A 321 1.55 21.29 20.67
C SER A 321 3.02 21.24 21.10
N VAL A 322 3.36 20.58 22.21
CA VAL A 322 4.75 20.36 22.64
C VAL A 322 5.59 19.70 21.54
N PHE A 323 4.98 18.87 20.69
CA PHE A 323 5.67 18.22 19.58
C PHE A 323 5.82 19.13 18.36
N SER A 324 4.82 19.95 18.02
CA SER A 324 4.94 20.92 16.92
C SER A 324 5.91 22.04 17.25
N GLU A 325 5.98 22.48 18.49
CA GLU A 325 6.84 23.59 18.91
C GLU A 325 8.35 23.28 18.77
N LEU A 326 8.73 21.99 18.64
CA LEU A 326 10.10 21.57 18.38
C LEU A 326 10.55 21.81 16.94
N VAL A 327 9.61 22.05 16.02
CA VAL A 327 9.86 22.11 14.57
C VAL A 327 9.27 23.37 13.97
N THR A 328 10.01 23.98 13.05
CA THR A 328 9.51 25.04 12.18
C THR A 328 9.68 24.62 10.73
N TYR A 329 8.75 25.04 9.88
CA TYR A 329 8.75 24.73 8.46
C TYR A 329 8.97 26.00 7.64
N ALA A 330 9.88 25.95 6.67
CA ALA A 330 9.88 26.94 5.60
C ALA A 330 8.63 26.76 4.73
N PRO A 331 8.01 27.85 4.24
CA PRO A 331 6.78 27.78 3.44
C PRO A 331 6.99 26.99 2.14
N PHE A 332 5.90 26.44 1.58
CA PHE A 332 5.96 25.79 0.27
C PHE A 332 6.48 26.77 -0.80
N PRO A 333 7.42 26.36 -1.68
CA PRO A 333 7.89 27.20 -2.77
C PRO A 333 6.74 27.72 -3.63
N SER A 334 6.72 29.03 -3.89
CA SER A 334 5.69 29.69 -4.71
C SER A 334 6.32 30.78 -5.56
N CYS A 335 5.64 31.14 -6.65
CA CYS A 335 6.05 32.19 -7.56
C CYS A 335 4.84 33.00 -8.02
N THR A 336 5.10 34.13 -8.66
CA THR A 336 4.05 35.00 -9.25
C THR A 336 4.46 35.46 -10.64
N SER A 337 3.53 36.00 -11.42
CA SER A 337 3.87 36.61 -12.71
C SER A 337 4.83 37.79 -12.60
N PHE A 338 4.89 38.46 -11.44
CA PHE A 338 5.80 39.58 -11.20
C PHE A 338 7.16 39.14 -10.65
N ASN A 339 7.19 38.01 -9.93
CA ASN A 339 8.40 37.38 -9.43
C ASN A 339 8.38 35.88 -9.78
N PRO A 340 8.90 35.51 -10.97
CA PRO A 340 8.88 34.12 -11.45
C PRO A 340 10.03 33.28 -10.88
N ASP A 341 10.76 33.78 -9.88
CA ASP A 341 11.80 33.02 -9.21
C ASP A 341 11.21 32.15 -8.09
N CYS A 342 11.49 30.85 -8.14
CA CYS A 342 11.12 29.87 -7.12
C CYS A 342 12.18 29.74 -6.01
N GLY A 343 13.30 30.46 -6.10
CA GLY A 343 14.36 30.49 -5.11
C GLY A 343 15.28 29.26 -5.12
N SER A 344 15.17 28.39 -6.13
CA SER A 344 16.02 27.23 -6.31
C SER A 344 16.26 26.95 -7.80
N PRO A 345 17.49 26.56 -8.20
CA PRO A 345 17.78 26.17 -9.58
C PRO A 345 17.08 24.86 -10.00
N PHE A 346 16.51 24.13 -9.04
CA PHE A 346 15.82 22.85 -9.27
C PHE A 346 14.30 23.01 -9.39
N LEU A 347 13.81 24.25 -9.33
CA LEU A 347 12.40 24.61 -9.47
C LEU A 347 12.26 25.69 -10.55
N LYS A 348 11.16 25.64 -11.29
CA LYS A 348 10.78 26.68 -12.26
C LYS A 348 9.36 27.17 -11.98
N CYS A 349 9.09 28.42 -12.31
CA CYS A 349 7.74 28.96 -12.23
C CYS A 349 6.96 28.57 -13.48
N ASP A 350 5.87 27.83 -13.30
CA ASP A 350 4.90 27.56 -14.36
C ASP A 350 3.93 28.73 -14.46
N LEU A 351 4.00 29.43 -15.60
CA LEU A 351 3.17 30.58 -15.94
C LEU A 351 2.02 30.22 -16.90
N THR A 352 1.86 28.94 -17.24
CA THR A 352 0.85 28.49 -18.22
C THR A 352 -0.54 28.34 -17.63
N GLU A 353 -0.62 28.13 -16.32
CA GLU A 353 -1.87 28.07 -15.55
C GLU A 353 -2.38 29.46 -15.16
N SER A 354 -3.66 29.56 -14.79
CA SER A 354 -4.29 30.81 -14.35
C SER A 354 -3.70 31.38 -13.05
N VAL A 355 -3.11 30.51 -12.23
CA VAL A 355 -2.38 30.86 -11.01
C VAL A 355 -0.95 30.33 -11.14
N PRO A 356 0.06 31.21 -11.22
CA PRO A 356 1.47 30.80 -11.25
C PRO A 356 1.82 29.92 -10.05
N LYS A 357 2.61 28.88 -10.30
CA LYS A 357 3.06 27.95 -9.25
C LYS A 357 4.48 27.46 -9.54
N CYS A 358 5.22 27.15 -8.48
CA CYS A 358 6.50 26.48 -8.64
C CYS A 358 6.29 25.01 -9.02
N VAL A 359 7.13 24.52 -9.92
CA VAL A 359 7.10 23.15 -10.43
C VAL A 359 8.53 22.63 -10.47
N SER A 360 8.71 21.34 -10.22
CA SER A 360 10.01 20.68 -10.36
C SER A 360 10.56 20.82 -11.78
N ILE A 361 11.88 20.89 -11.93
CA ILE A 361 12.51 20.65 -13.25
C ILE A 361 12.76 19.15 -13.46
N THR A 362 12.94 18.74 -14.70
CA THR A 362 13.38 17.36 -15.00
C THR A 362 14.89 17.19 -14.91
N VAL A 363 15.36 15.95 -14.82
CA VAL A 363 16.78 15.61 -14.93
C VAL A 363 17.37 16.13 -16.25
N ASP A 364 16.66 15.91 -17.37
CA ASP A 364 17.08 16.38 -18.69
C ASP A 364 17.19 17.93 -18.73
N GLU A 365 16.24 18.65 -18.12
CA GLU A 365 16.29 20.11 -18.01
C GLU A 365 17.51 20.57 -17.21
N TYR A 366 17.83 19.89 -16.12
CA TYR A 366 19.01 20.20 -15.31
C TYR A 366 20.32 19.93 -16.06
N GLU A 367 20.44 18.80 -16.75
CA GLU A 367 21.61 18.47 -17.57
C GLU A 367 21.81 19.52 -18.68
N MET A 368 20.74 19.96 -19.34
CA MET A 368 20.82 21.06 -20.32
C MET A 368 21.29 22.38 -19.70
N LEU A 369 20.93 22.67 -18.43
CA LEU A 369 21.41 23.85 -17.73
C LEU A 369 22.91 23.78 -17.42
N LEU A 370 23.42 22.59 -17.08
CA LEU A 370 24.86 22.34 -16.86
C LEU A 370 25.65 22.41 -18.17
N LEU A 371 25.05 21.96 -19.28
CA LEU A 371 25.65 21.90 -20.62
C LEU A 371 25.51 23.19 -21.42
N LYS A 372 25.34 24.37 -20.78
CA LYS A 372 25.39 25.70 -21.43
C LYS A 372 26.75 26.07 -22.07
N ASN A 373 27.53 25.07 -22.49
CA ASN A 373 28.71 25.18 -23.34
C ASN A 373 28.76 24.16 -24.49
N GLU A 374 27.67 23.52 -24.93
CA GLU A 374 27.61 22.98 -26.30
C GLU A 374 26.18 22.74 -26.78
N HIS A 375 25.88 23.29 -27.95
CA HIS A 375 24.62 23.09 -28.65
C HIS A 375 24.59 21.69 -29.27
N ASP A 376 23.78 20.79 -28.72
CA ASP A 376 23.22 19.72 -29.55
C ASP A 376 21.77 19.41 -29.14
N HIS A 377 20.84 19.90 -29.95
CA HIS A 377 19.42 19.60 -29.83
C HIS A 377 19.10 18.35 -30.65
N CYS A 378 19.28 17.17 -30.07
CA CYS A 378 18.71 15.92 -30.59
C CYS A 378 18.60 14.85 -29.50
N ALA A 379 17.53 14.91 -28.69
CA ALA A 379 16.72 13.75 -28.28
C ALA A 379 15.73 14.19 -27.19
N LEU A 380 14.45 14.29 -27.53
CA LEU A 380 13.42 14.10 -26.51
C LEU A 380 13.30 12.58 -26.31
N PRO A 381 13.66 12.01 -25.15
CA PRO A 381 13.30 10.63 -24.88
C PRO A 381 11.78 10.62 -24.68
N THR A 382 11.06 10.08 -25.65
CA THR A 382 9.67 9.69 -25.47
C THR A 382 9.55 8.86 -24.19
N ALA A 383 8.52 9.14 -23.37
CA ALA A 383 8.23 8.42 -22.13
C ALA A 383 8.35 6.91 -22.36
N LYS A 384 9.45 6.34 -21.88
CA LYS A 384 9.75 4.93 -22.11
C LYS A 384 8.87 4.15 -21.14
N THR A 385 8.00 3.29 -21.67
CA THR A 385 7.25 2.36 -20.82
C THR A 385 8.27 1.37 -20.22
N MET A 386 8.57 1.50 -18.92
CA MET A 386 9.59 0.70 -18.23
C MET A 386 8.98 -0.57 -17.62
N SER A 387 9.67 -1.69 -17.75
CA SER A 387 9.28 -2.97 -17.13
C SER A 387 9.35 -2.90 -15.61
N VAL A 388 8.47 -3.61 -14.90
CA VAL A 388 8.53 -3.67 -13.43
C VAL A 388 9.68 -4.56 -12.97
N GLN A 389 10.60 -4.00 -12.17
CA GLN A 389 11.61 -4.81 -11.50
C GLN A 389 11.03 -5.41 -10.22
N ASN A 390 11.05 -6.74 -10.13
CA ASN A 390 10.72 -7.48 -8.90
C ASN A 390 12.01 -7.93 -8.18
N ASN A 391 11.97 -8.06 -6.85
CA ASN A 391 13.12 -8.45 -6.03
C ASN A 391 13.23 -9.96 -5.85
N PHE A 392 12.17 -10.69 -6.22
CA PHE A 392 12.04 -12.13 -6.03
C PHE A 392 12.35 -12.58 -4.59
N ALA A 393 11.90 -11.78 -3.61
CA ALA A 393 12.07 -12.04 -2.18
C ALA A 393 10.90 -12.84 -1.60
N ILE A 394 11.18 -14.00 -1.01
CA ILE A 394 10.22 -14.77 -0.21
C ILE A 394 10.75 -14.89 1.21
N ASN A 395 10.01 -14.33 2.16
CA ASN A 395 10.48 -14.13 3.52
C ASN A 395 11.82 -13.38 3.50
N THR A 396 12.87 -14.00 4.01
CA THR A 396 14.23 -13.44 4.03
C THR A 396 15.11 -13.89 2.87
N LEU A 397 14.61 -14.78 1.99
CA LEU A 397 15.41 -15.35 0.90
C LEU A 397 15.00 -14.74 -0.45
N CYS A 398 15.97 -14.09 -1.11
CA CYS A 398 15.76 -13.40 -2.38
C CYS A 398 16.40 -14.20 -3.52
N ASP A 399 15.58 -15.03 -4.18
CA ASP A 399 16.00 -15.97 -5.19
C ASP A 399 14.81 -16.35 -6.08
N ILE A 400 14.90 -16.06 -7.38
CA ILE A 400 13.85 -16.36 -8.36
C ILE A 400 13.47 -17.85 -8.39
N ARG A 401 14.36 -18.76 -7.99
CA ARG A 401 14.08 -20.21 -7.93
C ARG A 401 13.04 -20.58 -6.86
N GLN A 402 12.75 -19.66 -5.93
CA GLN A 402 11.67 -19.80 -4.96
C GLN A 402 10.30 -19.46 -5.56
N TRP A 403 10.25 -18.97 -6.80
CA TRP A 403 9.03 -18.51 -7.46
C TRP A 403 8.56 -19.50 -8.52
N ALA A 404 7.27 -19.49 -8.76
CA ALA A 404 6.58 -20.12 -9.88
C ALA A 404 5.70 -19.07 -10.55
N PHE A 405 5.40 -19.25 -11.84
CA PHE A 405 4.66 -18.27 -12.64
C PHE A 405 3.33 -18.83 -13.11
N ILE A 406 2.27 -18.03 -12.98
CA ILE A 406 0.90 -18.42 -13.36
C ILE A 406 0.39 -17.49 -14.46
N PRO A 407 -0.15 -18.02 -15.57
CA PRO A 407 -0.78 -17.19 -16.60
C PRO A 407 -2.06 -16.53 -16.07
N VAL A 408 -2.22 -15.25 -16.38
CA VAL A 408 -3.39 -14.43 -16.03
C VAL A 408 -3.89 -13.72 -17.28
N LYS A 409 -5.17 -13.92 -17.61
CA LYS A 409 -5.82 -13.28 -18.75
C LYS A 409 -6.50 -12.00 -18.31
N ILE A 410 -6.31 -10.93 -19.05
CA ILE A 410 -6.98 -9.64 -18.84
C ILE A 410 -7.91 -9.41 -20.02
N VAL A 411 -9.18 -9.20 -19.74
CA VAL A 411 -10.19 -8.75 -20.71
C VAL A 411 -10.62 -7.35 -20.29
N SER A 412 -10.31 -6.35 -21.11
CA SER A 412 -10.66 -4.96 -20.83
C SER A 412 -11.73 -4.47 -21.78
N LYS A 413 -12.78 -3.87 -21.21
CA LYS A 413 -13.81 -3.13 -21.94
C LYS A 413 -13.54 -1.64 -21.79
N ARG A 414 -13.37 -0.96 -22.92
CA ARG A 414 -13.11 0.47 -22.97
C ARG A 414 -14.26 1.32 -22.39
N PRO A 415 -13.98 2.47 -21.75
CA PRO A 415 -15.00 3.46 -21.41
C PRO A 415 -15.69 4.05 -22.66
N PRO A 416 -16.98 4.43 -22.59
CA PRO A 416 -17.67 5.10 -23.69
C PRO A 416 -17.12 6.51 -24.00
N GLU A 417 -16.65 7.22 -22.98
CA GLU A 417 -16.21 8.62 -23.08
C GLU A 417 -14.78 8.86 -23.62
N PHE A 418 -14.17 7.86 -24.26
CA PHE A 418 -12.78 7.98 -24.73
C PHE A 418 -12.63 8.68 -26.10
N GLY A 419 -11.54 9.45 -26.24
CA GLY A 419 -11.34 10.44 -27.28
C GLY A 419 -11.29 9.91 -28.72
N ASN A 420 -11.53 10.84 -29.65
CA ASN A 420 -11.45 10.66 -31.09
C ASN A 420 -9.99 10.37 -31.50
N TYR A 421 -9.73 9.17 -32.04
CA TYR A 421 -8.43 8.74 -32.56
C TYR A 421 -8.14 9.30 -33.97
N LYS A 422 -9.02 10.15 -34.47
CA LYS A 422 -8.96 10.82 -35.78
C LYS A 422 -8.94 9.83 -36.94
N SER A 423 -9.57 8.68 -36.78
CA SER A 423 -9.73 7.67 -37.83
C SER A 423 -11.16 7.72 -38.37
N PHE A 424 -11.34 8.23 -39.58
CA PHE A 424 -12.66 8.53 -40.14
C PHE A 424 -12.96 7.64 -41.33
N PRO A 425 -14.20 7.14 -41.48
CA PRO A 425 -14.59 6.42 -42.68
C PRO A 425 -14.51 7.34 -43.90
N VAL A 426 -14.25 6.78 -45.08
CA VAL A 426 -14.17 7.53 -46.34
C VAL A 426 -15.45 7.30 -47.14
N LEU A 427 -16.17 8.36 -47.46
CA LEU A 427 -17.37 8.35 -48.30
C LEU A 427 -17.12 9.25 -49.51
N ASN A 428 -17.35 8.73 -50.73
CA ASN A 428 -17.13 9.47 -51.98
C ASN A 428 -15.72 10.09 -52.08
N ASN A 429 -14.68 9.32 -51.75
CA ASN A 429 -13.27 9.77 -51.70
C ASN A 429 -12.99 10.94 -50.75
N GLN A 430 -13.89 11.20 -49.79
CA GLN A 430 -13.71 12.24 -48.77
C GLN A 430 -13.86 11.65 -47.36
N PRO A 431 -13.00 12.03 -46.41
CA PRO A 431 -13.12 11.57 -45.03
C PRO A 431 -14.38 12.15 -44.38
N TYR A 432 -15.26 11.28 -43.90
CA TYR A 432 -16.46 11.64 -43.15
C TYR A 432 -16.11 11.86 -41.67
N ARG A 433 -15.72 13.09 -41.34
CA ARG A 433 -15.16 13.46 -40.02
C ARG A 433 -16.17 13.55 -38.87
N GLN A 434 -17.43 13.21 -39.11
CA GLN A 434 -18.49 13.30 -38.08
C GLN A 434 -18.47 12.11 -37.11
N VAL A 435 -17.90 10.97 -37.51
CA VAL A 435 -17.87 9.75 -36.70
C VAL A 435 -16.49 9.12 -36.83
N ASP A 436 -15.81 8.90 -35.70
CA ASP A 436 -14.59 8.10 -35.65
C ASP A 436 -14.93 6.61 -35.74
N VAL A 437 -14.22 5.83 -36.56
CA VAL A 437 -14.47 4.38 -36.74
C VAL A 437 -14.29 3.59 -35.43
N PHE A 438 -13.49 4.12 -34.51
CA PHE A 438 -13.28 3.57 -33.19
C PHE A 438 -14.26 4.15 -32.15
N SER A 439 -15.19 5.03 -32.52
CA SER A 439 -16.20 5.54 -31.57
C SER A 439 -17.11 4.40 -31.08
N PRO A 440 -17.39 4.29 -29.77
CA PRO A 440 -18.35 3.31 -29.26
C PRO A 440 -19.75 3.48 -29.85
N GLU A 441 -20.10 4.67 -30.35
CA GLU A 441 -21.36 4.99 -31.02
C GLU A 441 -21.57 4.17 -32.31
N VAL A 442 -20.48 3.74 -32.95
CA VAL A 442 -20.50 2.89 -34.15
C VAL A 442 -20.91 1.45 -33.81
N TYR A 443 -20.55 0.97 -32.62
CA TYR A 443 -20.70 -0.44 -32.24
C TYR A 443 -21.87 -0.71 -31.28
N PHE A 444 -22.29 0.29 -30.51
CA PHE A 444 -23.33 0.14 -29.49
C PHE A 444 -24.50 1.10 -29.78
N GLN A 445 -25.64 0.54 -30.22
CA GLN A 445 -26.89 1.30 -30.35
C GLN A 445 -27.28 1.88 -28.98
N LYS A 446 -27.36 3.22 -28.92
CA LYS A 446 -27.95 4.07 -27.86
C LYS A 446 -28.42 3.32 -26.60
N SER A 447 -27.61 3.28 -25.55
CA SER A 447 -28.02 3.33 -24.13
C SER A 447 -26.89 2.95 -23.17
N GLN A 448 -25.80 3.72 -23.11
CA GLN A 448 -24.99 3.72 -21.89
C GLN A 448 -24.96 5.14 -21.36
N ARG A 449 -25.76 5.38 -20.31
CA ARG A 449 -25.68 6.60 -19.50
C ARG A 449 -24.23 6.77 -19.09
N SER A 450 -23.66 7.94 -19.35
CA SER A 450 -22.41 8.41 -18.74
C SER A 450 -22.54 8.17 -17.23
N GLN A 451 -21.82 7.17 -16.74
CA GLN A 451 -21.65 7.00 -15.30
C GLN A 451 -20.48 7.89 -14.90
N THR A 452 -20.68 8.62 -13.82
CA THR A 452 -19.69 9.48 -13.20
C THR A 452 -18.42 8.68 -12.95
N GLY A 453 -17.40 8.90 -13.78
CA GLY A 453 -16.06 8.36 -13.54
C GLY A 453 -15.51 8.87 -12.21
N ILE A 454 -14.49 8.18 -11.69
CA ILE A 454 -13.69 8.69 -10.58
C ILE A 454 -13.17 10.07 -10.99
N ALA A 455 -13.46 11.11 -10.18
CA ALA A 455 -13.23 12.51 -10.53
C ALA A 455 -11.76 12.84 -10.86
N HIS A 456 -10.81 12.00 -10.44
CA HIS A 456 -9.37 12.20 -10.55
C HIS A 456 -8.70 11.33 -11.63
N CYS A 457 -9.46 10.62 -12.46
CA CYS A 457 -8.88 9.80 -13.54
C CYS A 457 -8.52 10.68 -14.75
N PRO A 458 -7.23 10.84 -15.12
CA PRO A 458 -6.86 11.68 -16.25
C PRO A 458 -7.48 11.14 -17.55
N LYS A 459 -8.17 12.02 -18.28
CA LYS A 459 -8.61 11.75 -19.66
C LYS A 459 -7.39 11.78 -20.58
N THR A 460 -6.57 10.74 -20.58
CA THR A 460 -5.53 10.63 -21.61
C THR A 460 -6.19 10.14 -22.89
N ASN A 461 -5.89 10.74 -24.04
CA ASN A 461 -6.27 10.22 -25.35
C ASN A 461 -5.21 9.22 -25.87
N GLU A 462 -4.54 8.52 -24.96
CA GLU A 462 -3.48 7.59 -25.36
C GLU A 462 -4.10 6.36 -26.03
N PRO A 463 -3.53 5.90 -27.17
CA PRO A 463 -4.02 4.70 -27.84
C PRO A 463 -3.76 3.41 -27.04
N SER A 464 -3.01 3.49 -25.94
CA SER A 464 -2.68 2.36 -25.07
C SER A 464 -3.15 2.59 -23.64
N ASN A 465 -3.71 1.55 -23.01
CA ASN A 465 -3.97 1.49 -21.57
C ASN A 465 -2.93 0.62 -20.88
N ARG A 466 -2.80 0.81 -19.57
CA ARG A 466 -2.12 -0.12 -18.67
C ARG A 466 -3.11 -0.69 -17.65
N ILE A 467 -3.07 -2.00 -17.46
CA ILE A 467 -3.71 -2.68 -16.33
C ILE A 467 -2.60 -3.29 -15.49
N MET A 468 -2.56 -2.91 -14.23
CA MET A 468 -1.65 -3.41 -13.22
C MET A 468 -2.18 -4.73 -12.65
N ILE A 469 -1.29 -5.68 -12.40
CA ILE A 469 -1.61 -6.99 -11.82
C ILE A 469 -0.60 -7.27 -10.71
N GLU A 470 -1.12 -7.62 -9.54
CA GLU A 470 -0.30 -7.82 -8.35
C GLU A 470 -0.70 -9.11 -7.66
N SER A 471 0.29 -9.75 -7.03
CA SER A 471 0.08 -10.94 -6.22
C SER A 471 0.77 -10.83 -4.88
N HIS A 472 0.10 -11.28 -3.83
CA HIS A 472 0.58 -11.18 -2.45
C HIS A 472 0.41 -12.53 -1.75
N GLY A 473 1.49 -12.98 -1.11
CA GLY A 473 1.47 -14.19 -0.29
C GLY A 473 0.56 -14.04 0.93
N LEU A 474 -0.34 -15.00 1.12
CA LEU A 474 -1.22 -15.13 2.29
C LEU A 474 -0.70 -16.16 3.29
N ASN A 475 0.43 -16.82 3.05
CA ASN A 475 1.10 -17.71 4.00
C ASN A 475 2.63 -17.66 3.88
N TYR A 476 3.13 -16.55 3.33
CA TYR A 476 4.53 -16.18 3.19
C TYR A 476 4.63 -14.69 2.93
N TYR A 477 5.76 -14.08 3.26
CA TYR A 477 6.05 -12.72 2.79
C TYR A 477 6.60 -12.78 1.37
N GLY A 478 6.03 -11.99 0.48
CA GLY A 478 6.48 -11.89 -0.89
C GLY A 478 5.35 -11.34 -1.73
N SER A 479 5.66 -10.32 -2.53
CA SER A 479 4.76 -9.75 -3.51
C SER A 479 5.42 -9.71 -4.88
N TYR A 480 4.60 -9.72 -5.91
CA TYR A 480 5.03 -9.59 -7.30
C TYR A 480 4.05 -8.69 -8.04
N SER A 481 4.58 -7.71 -8.76
CA SER A 481 3.79 -6.77 -9.56
C SER A 481 4.23 -6.82 -11.02
N ASP A 482 3.28 -6.68 -11.93
CA ASP A 482 3.48 -6.62 -13.37
C ASP A 482 2.31 -5.86 -14.02
N TYR A 483 2.36 -5.63 -15.32
CA TYR A 483 1.28 -4.97 -16.04
C TYR A 483 1.09 -5.50 -17.47
N VAL A 484 -0.10 -5.26 -18.02
CA VAL A 484 -0.37 -5.45 -19.45
C VAL A 484 -0.64 -4.13 -20.13
N LEU A 485 -0.15 -4.00 -21.36
CA LEU A 485 -0.51 -2.92 -22.27
C LEU A 485 -1.67 -3.36 -23.16
N LEU A 486 -2.69 -2.52 -23.30
CA LEU A 486 -3.89 -2.82 -24.06
C LEU A 486 -4.17 -1.72 -25.08
N ASP A 487 -4.48 -2.11 -26.31
CA ASP A 487 -4.94 -1.17 -27.34
C ASP A 487 -6.33 -0.63 -26.98
N GLN A 488 -6.44 0.69 -26.80
CA GLN A 488 -7.69 1.39 -26.49
C GLN A 488 -8.47 1.84 -27.74
N ARG A 489 -7.99 1.56 -28.94
CA ARG A 489 -8.78 1.77 -30.16
C ARG A 489 -9.89 0.73 -30.28
N HIS A 490 -9.67 -0.48 -29.77
CA HIS A 490 -10.67 -1.54 -29.76
C HIS A 490 -11.67 -1.40 -28.59
N ALA A 491 -12.91 -1.83 -28.83
CA ALA A 491 -13.97 -1.80 -27.81
C ALA A 491 -13.73 -2.83 -26.69
N ILE A 492 -13.15 -3.98 -27.04
CA ILE A 492 -12.74 -5.05 -26.13
C ILE A 492 -11.34 -5.50 -26.55
N THR A 493 -10.41 -5.54 -25.60
CA THR A 493 -9.03 -6.01 -25.80
C THR A 493 -8.72 -7.10 -24.81
N THR A 494 -7.96 -8.11 -25.23
CA THR A 494 -7.46 -9.18 -24.37
C THR A 494 -5.94 -9.20 -24.36
N ALA A 495 -5.34 -9.51 -23.21
CA ALA A 495 -3.91 -9.78 -23.08
C ALA A 495 -3.69 -10.87 -22.03
N VAL A 496 -2.53 -11.52 -22.06
CA VAL A 496 -2.11 -12.48 -21.05
C VAL A 496 -0.77 -12.00 -20.47
N THR A 497 -0.65 -12.03 -19.15
CA THR A 497 0.63 -11.87 -18.44
C THR A 497 0.88 -13.06 -17.50
N TYR A 498 2.02 -13.09 -16.82
CA TYR A 498 2.44 -14.18 -15.96
C TYR A 498 2.90 -13.62 -14.61
N ILE A 499 2.14 -13.93 -13.56
CA ILE A 499 2.43 -13.44 -12.21
C ILE A 499 3.30 -14.42 -11.45
N GLY A 500 4.27 -13.92 -10.68
CA GLY A 500 5.07 -14.71 -9.78
C GLY A 500 4.32 -15.04 -8.48
N VAL A 501 4.41 -16.28 -8.01
CA VAL A 501 3.93 -16.74 -6.69
C VAL A 501 4.98 -17.64 -6.05
N ARG A 502 4.93 -17.89 -4.74
CA ARG A 502 5.86 -18.85 -4.11
C ARG A 502 5.68 -20.23 -4.72
N ALA A 503 6.77 -20.82 -5.22
CA ALA A 503 6.79 -22.18 -5.74
C ALA A 503 6.43 -23.18 -4.63
N PRO A 504 5.52 -24.13 -4.88
CA PRO A 504 5.09 -25.09 -3.86
C PRO A 504 6.14 -26.18 -3.58
N ASN A 505 7.29 -25.83 -3.00
CA ASN A 505 8.38 -26.76 -2.66
C ASN A 505 8.11 -27.53 -1.36
N GLY A 506 7.14 -28.45 -1.38
CA GLY A 506 6.78 -29.30 -0.23
C GLY A 506 5.69 -28.72 0.68
N SER A 507 5.34 -27.43 0.52
CA SER A 507 4.17 -26.80 1.12
C SER A 507 3.36 -26.03 0.07
N SER A 508 2.09 -25.78 0.35
CA SER A 508 1.24 -25.01 -0.55
C SER A 508 1.44 -23.50 -0.36
N SER A 509 1.21 -22.74 -1.43
CA SER A 509 1.24 -21.27 -1.39
C SER A 509 -0.18 -20.75 -1.51
N ASP A 510 -0.64 -20.05 -0.48
CA ASP A 510 -1.90 -19.34 -0.50
C ASP A 510 -1.61 -17.92 -0.98
N VAL A 511 -2.32 -17.48 -2.01
CA VAL A 511 -2.04 -16.20 -2.69
C VAL A 511 -3.35 -15.50 -3.01
N ILE A 512 -3.32 -14.18 -2.92
CA ILE A 512 -4.33 -13.30 -3.49
C ILE A 512 -3.74 -12.58 -4.69
N VAL A 513 -4.54 -12.45 -5.75
CA VAL A 513 -4.19 -11.70 -6.95
C VAL A 513 -5.25 -10.64 -7.18
N SER A 514 -4.79 -9.43 -7.49
CA SER A 514 -5.64 -8.30 -7.87
C SER A 514 -5.18 -7.72 -9.19
N ALA A 515 -6.08 -6.99 -9.84
CA ALA A 515 -5.73 -6.19 -11.00
C ALA A 515 -6.53 -4.90 -10.97
N HIS A 516 -5.92 -3.80 -11.42
CA HIS A 516 -6.56 -2.50 -11.47
C HIS A 516 -6.06 -1.69 -12.67
N ASP A 517 -6.86 -0.75 -13.14
CA ASP A 517 -6.39 0.21 -14.14
C ASP A 517 -5.62 1.36 -13.50
N ARG A 518 -5.00 2.22 -14.32
CA ARG A 518 -4.25 3.40 -13.85
C ARG A 518 -5.02 4.39 -12.97
N CYS A 519 -6.35 4.28 -12.92
CA CYS A 519 -7.21 5.12 -12.10
C CYS A 519 -7.64 4.41 -10.81
N GLY A 520 -7.04 3.26 -10.53
CA GLY A 520 -7.30 2.46 -9.35
C GLY A 520 -8.62 1.69 -9.38
N ARG A 521 -9.27 1.56 -10.55
CA ARG A 521 -10.49 0.75 -10.67
C ARG A 521 -10.13 -0.73 -10.69
N ILE A 522 -10.62 -1.48 -9.71
CA ILE A 522 -10.36 -2.92 -9.62
C ILE A 522 -11.08 -3.70 -10.73
N CYS A 523 -10.35 -4.58 -11.38
CA CYS A 523 -10.89 -5.56 -12.31
C CYS A 523 -11.50 -6.75 -11.56
N LYS A 524 -12.59 -7.31 -12.11
CA LYS A 524 -13.33 -8.41 -11.47
C LYS A 524 -12.67 -9.76 -11.78
N PRO A 525 -12.24 -10.55 -10.78
CA PRO A 525 -11.63 -11.85 -11.01
C PRO A 525 -12.67 -12.94 -11.32
N PHE A 526 -12.35 -13.75 -12.33
CA PHE A 526 -13.07 -14.95 -12.72
C PHE A 526 -12.09 -16.13 -12.74
N CYS A 527 -12.48 -17.21 -12.06
CA CYS A 527 -11.69 -18.43 -11.98
C CYS A 527 -12.37 -19.52 -12.81
N LEU A 528 -11.58 -20.28 -13.57
CA LEU A 528 -12.07 -21.37 -14.40
C LEU A 528 -12.60 -22.52 -13.52
N ASP A 529 -13.84 -22.96 -13.77
CA ASP A 529 -14.40 -24.12 -13.07
C ASP A 529 -13.88 -25.42 -13.69
N LEU A 530 -12.79 -25.92 -13.14
CA LEU A 530 -12.13 -27.17 -13.54
C LEU A 530 -12.92 -28.44 -13.20
N LYS A 531 -14.11 -28.33 -12.59
CA LYS A 531 -14.99 -29.48 -12.31
C LYS A 531 -16.09 -29.65 -13.34
N SER A 532 -16.27 -28.67 -14.24
CA SER A 532 -17.26 -28.72 -15.32
C SER A 532 -16.69 -29.41 -16.55
N ASN A 533 -17.49 -30.23 -17.24
CA ASN A 533 -17.13 -30.86 -18.53
C ASN A 533 -16.80 -29.83 -19.62
N ILE A 534 -17.31 -28.61 -19.48
CA ILE A 534 -16.94 -27.44 -20.29
C ILE A 534 -16.44 -26.39 -19.29
N PRO A 535 -15.12 -26.18 -19.17
CA PRO A 535 -14.55 -25.20 -18.26
C PRO A 535 -15.10 -23.81 -18.57
N LYS A 536 -15.83 -23.21 -17.62
CA LYS A 536 -16.37 -21.85 -17.77
C LYS A 536 -15.84 -20.97 -16.64
N PRO A 537 -15.38 -19.74 -16.93
CA PRO A 537 -14.99 -18.79 -15.90
C PRO A 537 -16.20 -18.44 -15.03
N LYS A 538 -16.03 -18.49 -13.71
CA LYS A 538 -17.03 -18.07 -12.71
C LYS A 538 -16.44 -16.98 -11.82
N PRO A 539 -17.24 -16.02 -11.34
CA PRO A 539 -16.76 -15.03 -10.37
C PRO A 539 -16.09 -15.71 -9.18
N CYS A 540 -14.92 -15.20 -8.79
CA CYS A 540 -14.19 -15.68 -7.63
C CYS A 540 -13.64 -14.49 -6.82
N GLN A 541 -12.86 -14.77 -5.77
CA GLN A 541 -12.26 -13.72 -4.94
C GLN A 541 -10.85 -13.30 -5.40
N GLY A 542 -10.28 -13.96 -6.43
CA GLY A 542 -8.85 -13.81 -6.75
C GLY A 542 -7.91 -14.50 -5.75
N VAL A 543 -8.46 -15.21 -4.75
CA VAL A 543 -7.71 -15.98 -3.76
C VAL A 543 -7.71 -17.46 -4.12
N PHE A 544 -6.53 -18.07 -4.17
CA PHE A 544 -6.39 -19.48 -4.48
C PHE A 544 -5.11 -20.07 -3.87
N ARG A 545 -5.11 -21.40 -3.77
CA ARG A 545 -3.97 -22.18 -3.28
C ARG A 545 -3.23 -22.83 -4.44
N VAL A 546 -1.91 -22.61 -4.50
CA VAL A 546 -0.97 -23.22 -5.44
C VAL A 546 -0.29 -24.42 -4.78
N ASN A 547 -0.26 -25.56 -5.47
CA ASN A 547 0.35 -26.80 -5.00
C ASN A 547 0.90 -27.64 -6.17
N ASN A 548 1.63 -28.73 -5.89
CA ASN A 548 2.23 -29.61 -6.92
C ASN A 548 1.27 -30.66 -7.50
N LEU A 549 -0.05 -30.55 -7.29
CA LEU A 549 -0.97 -31.53 -7.87
C LEU A 549 -1.14 -31.25 -9.37
N ALA A 550 -1.40 -32.29 -10.16
CA ALA A 550 -1.65 -32.18 -11.61
C ALA A 550 -3.14 -31.95 -11.98
N PRO A 551 -3.45 -31.05 -12.95
CA PRO A 551 -2.50 -30.25 -13.73
C PRO A 551 -1.93 -29.08 -12.90
N MET A 552 -0.62 -28.84 -13.00
CA MET A 552 0.07 -27.88 -12.15
C MET A 552 -0.39 -26.43 -12.39
N LEU A 553 -0.78 -26.07 -13.62
CA LEU A 553 -1.28 -24.73 -14.00
C LEU A 553 -0.33 -23.57 -13.63
N HIS A 554 0.94 -23.88 -13.37
CA HIS A 554 2.03 -22.94 -13.10
C HIS A 554 3.33 -23.50 -13.69
N GLY A 555 4.22 -22.61 -14.14
CA GLY A 555 5.58 -22.95 -14.58
C GLY A 555 6.60 -22.64 -13.48
N ARG A 556 7.69 -23.41 -13.39
CA ARG A 556 8.83 -23.11 -12.49
C ARG A 556 9.69 -21.97 -13.00
N THR A 557 9.61 -21.69 -14.29
CA THR A 557 10.23 -20.55 -14.93
C THR A 557 9.19 -19.74 -15.68
N TYR A 558 9.50 -18.47 -15.98
CA TYR A 558 8.64 -17.64 -16.82
C TYR A 558 8.39 -18.30 -18.18
N ALA A 559 9.44 -18.86 -18.80
CA ALA A 559 9.34 -19.56 -20.08
C ALA A 559 8.42 -20.79 -20.04
N GLU A 560 8.45 -21.57 -18.95
CA GLU A 560 7.51 -22.68 -18.76
C GLU A 560 6.07 -22.19 -18.62
N ALA A 561 5.84 -21.09 -17.91
CA ALA A 561 4.50 -20.52 -17.79
C ALA A 561 3.96 -20.00 -19.13
N VAL A 562 4.82 -19.42 -19.98
CA VAL A 562 4.47 -19.04 -21.36
C VAL A 562 4.05 -20.28 -22.19
N LYS A 563 4.71 -21.41 -22.01
CA LYS A 563 4.35 -22.67 -22.70
C LYS A 563 3.01 -23.26 -22.22
N LEU A 564 2.45 -22.80 -21.10
CA LEU A 564 1.12 -23.21 -20.67
C LEU A 564 0.00 -22.57 -21.50
N THR A 565 0.28 -21.42 -22.12
CA THR A 565 -0.67 -20.67 -22.96
C THR A 565 -0.34 -20.76 -24.43
N TRP A 566 0.92 -21.00 -24.79
CA TRP A 566 1.36 -21.17 -26.17
C TRP A 566 1.84 -22.59 -26.40
N LYS A 567 1.06 -23.36 -27.18
CA LYS A 567 1.46 -24.70 -27.63
C LYS A 567 2.37 -24.55 -28.85
N LYS A 568 3.52 -25.23 -28.80
CA LYS A 568 4.45 -25.34 -29.91
C LYS A 568 4.63 -26.81 -30.20
N GLU A 569 4.12 -27.29 -31.34
CA GLU A 569 4.30 -28.69 -31.74
C GLU A 569 5.49 -28.90 -32.70
N ASP A 570 5.98 -27.88 -33.41
CA ASP A 570 7.31 -27.91 -34.06
C ASP A 570 7.76 -26.51 -34.53
N ASP A 571 9.03 -26.33 -34.94
CA ASP A 571 9.55 -25.06 -35.48
C ASP A 571 8.93 -24.63 -36.84
N SER A 572 8.18 -25.53 -37.50
CA SER A 572 7.51 -25.28 -38.79
C SER A 572 6.06 -24.81 -38.69
N ASP A 573 5.43 -24.91 -37.51
CA ASP A 573 4.00 -24.64 -37.34
C ASP A 573 3.70 -23.33 -36.60
N LEU A 574 2.56 -22.73 -36.95
CA LEU A 574 2.03 -21.53 -36.29
C LEU A 574 1.72 -21.86 -34.82
N PRO A 575 2.27 -21.11 -33.84
CA PRO A 575 1.97 -21.35 -32.42
C PRO A 575 0.48 -21.20 -32.13
N GLU A 576 -0.10 -22.20 -31.44
CA GLU A 576 -1.50 -22.15 -31.03
C GLU A 576 -1.64 -21.57 -29.61
N LEU A 577 -2.56 -20.61 -29.45
CA LEU A 577 -2.90 -20.05 -28.15
C LEU A 577 -3.96 -20.94 -27.46
N ASP A 578 -3.60 -21.53 -26.33
CA ASP A 578 -4.55 -22.15 -25.41
C ASP A 578 -5.21 -21.08 -24.52
N ASP A 579 -6.50 -20.83 -24.76
CA ASP A 579 -7.27 -19.84 -24.04
C ASP A 579 -7.79 -20.33 -22.67
N SER A 580 -7.39 -21.54 -22.24
CA SER A 580 -7.81 -22.18 -20.98
C SER A 580 -7.08 -21.62 -19.75
N VAL A 581 -6.96 -20.30 -19.65
CA VAL A 581 -6.29 -19.63 -18.54
C VAL A 581 -7.16 -19.67 -17.29
N PHE A 582 -6.61 -20.19 -16.18
CA PHE A 582 -7.35 -20.39 -14.93
C PHE A 582 -7.90 -19.08 -14.34
N LEU A 583 -7.10 -18.02 -14.32
CA LEU A 583 -7.49 -16.73 -13.75
C LEU A 583 -7.66 -15.69 -14.86
N THR A 584 -8.87 -15.14 -14.95
CA THR A 584 -9.20 -14.05 -15.86
C THR A 584 -9.70 -12.85 -15.09
N PHE A 585 -9.15 -11.66 -15.34
CA PHE A 585 -9.73 -10.41 -14.86
C PHE A 585 -10.55 -9.73 -15.95
N TYR A 586 -11.75 -9.32 -15.60
CA TYR A 586 -12.59 -8.46 -16.44
C TYR A 586 -12.53 -7.02 -15.92
N CYS A 587 -11.85 -6.16 -16.66
CA CYS A 587 -11.70 -4.74 -16.36
C CYS A 587 -12.73 -3.95 -17.15
N ASN A 588 -13.61 -3.20 -16.48
CA ASN A 588 -14.55 -2.30 -17.13
C ASN A 588 -14.52 -0.91 -16.48
N HIS A 589 -15.21 0.04 -17.10
CA HIS A 589 -15.28 1.43 -16.62
C HIS A 589 -16.28 1.64 -15.47
N GLU A 590 -16.98 0.59 -15.05
CA GLU A 590 -17.94 0.67 -13.94
C GLU A 590 -17.19 0.65 -12.61
N SER A 591 -17.37 1.65 -11.76
CA SER A 591 -16.85 1.68 -10.39
C SER A 591 -17.67 0.79 -9.45
N LEU A 592 -17.87 -0.47 -9.83
CA LEU A 592 -18.56 -1.48 -9.02
C LEU A 592 -17.53 -2.32 -8.26
N TRP A 593 -17.77 -2.50 -6.96
CA TRP A 593 -16.86 -3.24 -6.10
C TRP A 593 -16.71 -4.71 -6.55
N PRO A 594 -15.54 -5.35 -6.37
CA PRO A 594 -15.22 -6.63 -6.98
C PRO A 594 -16.21 -7.77 -6.67
N TRP A 595 -16.88 -7.71 -5.52
CA TRP A 595 -17.81 -8.75 -5.03
C TRP A 595 -19.30 -8.38 -5.09
N GLU A 596 -19.66 -7.24 -5.67
CA GLU A 596 -21.01 -6.67 -5.59
C GLU A 596 -22.13 -7.59 -6.11
N ARG A 597 -21.85 -8.47 -7.07
CA ARG A 597 -22.85 -9.35 -7.70
C ARG A 597 -23.03 -10.70 -7.02
N THR A 598 -22.21 -11.04 -6.03
CA THR A 598 -22.28 -12.37 -5.38
C THR A 598 -23.49 -12.52 -4.46
N MET A 599 -24.10 -11.42 -3.99
CA MET A 599 -25.24 -11.47 -3.05
C MET A 599 -26.63 -11.24 -3.68
N LYS A 600 -26.75 -10.56 -4.83
CA LYS A 600 -28.06 -10.30 -5.45
C LYS A 600 -28.75 -11.56 -6.02
N ARG A 601 -28.08 -12.72 -6.06
CA ARG A 601 -28.69 -14.01 -6.43
C ARG A 601 -29.20 -14.84 -5.23
N GLN A 602 -28.97 -14.42 -3.99
CA GLN A 602 -29.48 -15.13 -2.80
C GLN A 602 -30.74 -14.51 -2.19
N LEU A 603 -31.17 -13.33 -2.65
CA LEU A 603 -32.38 -12.66 -2.18
C LEU A 603 -33.14 -12.09 -3.38
N GLY A 604 -34.08 -12.88 -3.91
CA GLY A 604 -35.05 -12.38 -4.90
C GLY A 604 -35.32 -13.32 -6.07
N ASP A 605 -35.88 -14.49 -5.79
CA ASP A 605 -36.83 -15.12 -6.73
C ASP A 605 -37.96 -15.74 -5.88
N SER A 606 -38.76 -14.85 -5.29
CA SER A 606 -40.09 -15.21 -4.80
C SER A 606 -41.08 -14.90 -5.92
N GLN A 607 -41.21 -15.81 -6.88
CA GLN A 607 -42.42 -15.91 -7.68
C GLN A 607 -43.02 -17.30 -7.57
N THR A 608 -44.20 -17.29 -6.97
CA THR A 608 -45.24 -18.30 -6.92
C THR A 608 -45.37 -19.10 -8.20
N GLY A 609 -45.21 -20.43 -8.09
CA GLY A 609 -45.49 -21.39 -9.16
C GLY A 609 -45.64 -22.79 -8.56
N ASN A 610 -46.87 -23.26 -8.52
CA ASN A 610 -47.32 -24.52 -7.92
C ASN A 610 -46.91 -25.75 -8.77
N VAL A 611 -46.62 -26.86 -8.08
CA VAL A 611 -46.96 -28.27 -8.45
C VAL A 611 -45.99 -29.01 -9.40
N VAL A 612 -45.23 -30.00 -8.89
CA VAL A 612 -45.45 -31.47 -8.89
C VAL A 612 -44.17 -32.20 -8.45
N ASN A 613 -44.30 -33.08 -7.45
CA ASN A 613 -43.31 -34.10 -7.08
C ASN A 613 -43.06 -35.10 -8.22
N SER A 614 -41.80 -35.27 -8.64
CA SER A 614 -41.33 -36.57 -9.14
C SER A 614 -39.82 -36.72 -8.97
N LEU A 615 -39.44 -37.65 -8.09
CA LEU A 615 -38.15 -38.33 -8.15
C LEU A 615 -38.22 -39.39 -9.26
N PRO A 616 -37.11 -39.64 -9.97
CA PRO A 616 -36.52 -40.96 -9.76
C PRO A 616 -35.00 -40.93 -9.56
N GLN A 617 -34.58 -41.96 -8.83
CA GLN A 617 -33.23 -42.32 -8.45
C GLN A 617 -32.39 -42.86 -9.62
N ASN A 618 -31.08 -42.86 -9.38
CA ASN A 618 -30.02 -43.68 -9.97
C ASN A 618 -29.41 -43.22 -11.31
N ALA A 619 -28.25 -42.57 -11.22
CA ALA A 619 -27.10 -42.92 -12.05
C ALA A 619 -25.81 -42.80 -11.23
N GLN A 620 -25.06 -43.90 -11.27
CA GLN A 620 -23.89 -44.27 -10.51
C GLN A 620 -22.73 -43.26 -10.48
N ARG A 621 -22.03 -43.29 -9.35
CA ARG A 621 -20.73 -42.67 -9.08
C ARG A 621 -19.65 -43.21 -10.04
N ASN A 622 -18.78 -42.33 -10.53
CA ASN A 622 -17.33 -42.57 -10.56
C ASN A 622 -16.55 -41.22 -10.61
N PRO A 623 -15.27 -41.20 -10.18
CA PRO A 623 -14.73 -40.07 -9.43
C PRO A 623 -13.83 -39.14 -10.24
N GLN A 624 -13.96 -37.85 -9.91
CA GLN A 624 -12.92 -36.84 -9.67
C GLN A 624 -11.52 -37.07 -10.26
N GLN A 625 -11.01 -36.06 -10.98
CA GLN A 625 -9.61 -35.62 -10.84
C GLN A 625 -9.39 -34.24 -11.51
N SER A 626 -9.21 -33.20 -10.68
CA SER A 626 -8.65 -31.91 -11.09
C SER A 626 -7.98 -31.28 -9.87
N ARG A 627 -6.65 -31.29 -9.78
CA ARG A 627 -5.96 -30.71 -8.61
C ARG A 627 -4.64 -30.07 -9.01
N GLY A 628 -4.43 -28.81 -8.67
CA GLY A 628 -3.16 -28.07 -8.79
C GLY A 628 -3.34 -26.65 -8.27
N LEU A 629 -4.51 -26.09 -8.56
CA LEU A 629 -5.05 -24.87 -7.96
C LEU A 629 -6.39 -25.16 -7.27
N GLN A 630 -6.56 -24.74 -6.01
CA GLN A 630 -7.82 -24.89 -5.26
C GLN A 630 -8.40 -23.52 -4.89
N VAL A 631 -9.65 -23.28 -5.30
CA VAL A 631 -10.45 -22.09 -4.93
C VAL A 631 -11.10 -22.31 -3.58
N PHE A 632 -11.06 -21.31 -2.70
CA PHE A 632 -11.80 -21.33 -1.44
C PHE A 632 -13.29 -21.03 -1.70
N PRO A 633 -14.23 -21.93 -1.36
CA PRO A 633 -15.66 -21.65 -1.50
C PRO A 633 -16.14 -20.70 -0.39
N PRO A 634 -17.17 -19.87 -0.63
CA PRO A 634 -17.83 -19.11 0.44
C PRO A 634 -18.57 -20.09 1.35
N ARG A 635 -18.07 -20.31 2.56
CA ARG A 635 -18.80 -21.08 3.57
C ARG A 635 -19.67 -20.13 4.39
N ALA A 636 -20.95 -20.05 4.04
CA ALA A 636 -21.97 -19.62 4.98
C ALA A 636 -22.15 -20.75 6.01
N ALA A 637 -21.46 -20.65 7.14
CA ALA A 637 -21.77 -21.42 8.33
C ALA A 637 -22.15 -20.44 9.44
N LEU A 638 -23.45 -20.18 9.57
CA LEU A 638 -24.02 -19.78 10.85
C LEU A 638 -23.81 -20.95 11.81
N LEU A 639 -22.73 -20.92 12.57
CA LEU A 639 -22.65 -21.73 13.78
C LEU A 639 -23.50 -21.02 14.85
N PRO A 640 -24.41 -21.73 15.53
CA PRO A 640 -25.09 -21.15 16.67
C PRO A 640 -24.03 -20.75 17.71
N VAL A 641 -24.19 -19.53 18.24
CA VAL A 641 -23.39 -19.02 19.36
C VAL A 641 -23.55 -19.99 20.52
N SER A 642 -22.63 -20.95 20.61
CA SER A 642 -22.39 -21.68 21.84
C SER A 642 -21.69 -20.70 22.77
N THR A 643 -22.34 -20.37 23.86
CA THR A 643 -21.79 -19.66 25.02
C THR A 643 -20.65 -20.49 25.64
N ARG A 644 -19.51 -20.57 24.95
CA ARG A 644 -18.25 -20.94 25.59
C ARG A 644 -17.83 -19.73 26.41
N ARG A 645 -18.09 -19.81 27.72
CA ARG A 645 -17.43 -18.94 28.71
C ARG A 645 -15.94 -18.92 28.39
N LEU A 646 -15.42 -17.75 28.04
CA LEU A 646 -13.98 -17.49 27.97
C LEU A 646 -13.39 -17.88 29.33
N ILE A 647 -12.63 -18.97 29.36
CA ILE A 647 -11.86 -19.34 30.53
C ILE A 647 -10.63 -18.43 30.51
N ILE A 648 -10.70 -17.33 31.26
CA ILE A 648 -9.57 -16.42 31.47
C ILE A 648 -8.45 -17.24 32.14
N LYS A 649 -7.26 -17.23 31.56
CA LYS A 649 -6.08 -17.87 32.15
C LYS A 649 -5.05 -16.81 32.48
N CYS A 650 -4.51 -16.86 33.68
CA CYS A 650 -3.48 -15.94 34.15
C CYS A 650 -2.14 -16.70 34.25
N ARG A 651 -1.11 -16.19 33.58
CA ARG A 651 0.26 -16.68 33.77
C ARG A 651 0.89 -15.94 34.96
N VAL A 652 1.05 -16.63 36.07
CA VAL A 652 1.60 -16.08 37.33
C VAL A 652 3.12 -15.92 37.23
N ASN A 653 3.79 -16.86 36.54
CA ASN A 653 5.21 -16.77 36.17
C ASN A 653 5.51 -17.70 34.98
N VAL A 654 6.79 -17.86 34.62
CA VAL A 654 7.23 -18.69 33.48
C VAL A 654 6.71 -20.14 33.57
N SER A 655 6.48 -20.63 34.79
CA SER A 655 6.19 -22.04 35.08
C SER A 655 4.83 -22.29 35.74
N CYS A 656 3.95 -21.30 35.89
CA CYS A 656 2.65 -21.48 36.55
C CYS A 656 1.55 -20.65 35.88
N THR A 657 0.50 -21.33 35.42
CA THR A 657 -0.72 -20.72 34.87
C THR A 657 -1.92 -21.15 35.71
N ILE A 658 -2.80 -20.21 36.04
CA ILE A 658 -4.02 -20.45 36.82
C ILE A 658 -5.27 -20.08 36.02
N VAL A 659 -6.41 -20.65 36.42
CA VAL A 659 -7.72 -20.43 35.79
C VAL A 659 -8.41 -19.26 36.50
N GLY A 660 -8.45 -18.11 35.86
CA GLY A 660 -9.03 -16.85 36.35
C GLY A 660 -8.15 -15.63 36.02
N PRO A 661 -8.64 -14.41 36.28
CA PRO A 661 -7.85 -13.18 36.10
C PRO A 661 -6.69 -13.08 37.11
N CYS A 662 -5.58 -12.45 36.70
CA CYS A 662 -4.41 -12.25 37.57
C CYS A 662 -4.67 -11.30 38.74
N ARG A 663 -5.60 -10.34 38.53
CA ARG A 663 -6.04 -9.34 39.50
C ARG A 663 -7.50 -8.96 39.19
N PRO A 664 -8.29 -8.56 40.19
CA PRO A 664 -8.01 -8.67 41.62
C PRO A 664 -8.19 -10.11 42.12
N CYS A 665 -7.33 -10.56 43.04
CA CYS A 665 -7.53 -11.82 43.78
C CYS A 665 -7.73 -11.57 45.27
N THR A 666 -8.42 -12.48 45.96
CA THR A 666 -8.65 -12.37 47.41
C THR A 666 -7.41 -12.85 48.17
N PRO A 667 -6.78 -12.02 49.03
CA PRO A 667 -5.58 -12.40 49.78
C PRO A 667 -5.76 -13.73 50.53
N GLY A 668 -4.77 -14.61 50.45
CA GLY A 668 -4.81 -15.96 51.05
C GLY A 668 -5.42 -17.05 50.16
N THR A 669 -6.04 -16.70 49.02
CA THR A 669 -6.56 -17.70 48.06
C THR A 669 -5.41 -18.49 47.44
N ARG A 670 -5.53 -19.82 47.42
CA ARG A 670 -4.57 -20.74 46.78
C ARG A 670 -5.19 -21.39 45.55
N GLN A 671 -4.53 -21.28 44.41
CA GLN A 671 -4.93 -21.95 43.16
C GLN A 671 -3.81 -22.89 42.69
N ARG A 672 -4.17 -24.07 42.21
CA ARG A 672 -3.20 -25.02 41.64
C ARG A 672 -2.83 -24.57 40.24
N CYS A 673 -1.54 -24.61 39.90
CA CYS A 673 -1.08 -24.34 38.54
C CYS A 673 -1.57 -25.46 37.59
N GLU A 674 -1.98 -25.12 36.38
CA GLU A 674 -2.37 -26.10 35.35
C GLU A 674 -1.17 -27.00 34.98
N GLU A 675 0.01 -26.38 34.80
CA GLU A 675 1.29 -27.07 34.61
C GLU A 675 2.42 -26.27 35.27
N PRO A 676 3.35 -26.92 36.00
CA PRO A 676 3.28 -28.30 36.48
C PRO A 676 2.34 -28.41 37.69
N ARG A 677 1.63 -29.55 37.81
CA ARG A 677 0.54 -29.75 38.79
C ARG A 677 0.98 -29.78 40.26
N ASN A 678 2.29 -29.74 40.52
CA ASN A 678 2.91 -29.75 41.84
C ASN A 678 3.13 -28.34 42.42
N MET A 679 2.79 -27.27 41.70
CA MET A 679 2.88 -25.89 42.19
C MET A 679 1.52 -25.27 42.51
N PHE A 680 1.53 -24.30 43.43
CA PHE A 680 0.37 -23.47 43.76
C PHE A 680 0.71 -21.98 43.67
N ALA A 681 -0.23 -21.20 43.15
CA ALA A 681 -0.22 -19.75 43.23
C ALA A 681 -1.01 -19.29 44.46
N VAL A 682 -0.43 -18.42 45.27
CA VAL A 682 -1.04 -17.83 46.47
C VAL A 682 -1.26 -16.34 46.23
N CYS A 683 -2.47 -15.86 46.48
CA CYS A 683 -2.76 -14.44 46.38
C CYS A 683 -2.15 -13.67 47.57
N ILE A 684 -1.23 -12.74 47.28
CA ILE A 684 -0.59 -11.84 48.23
C ILE A 684 -0.84 -10.41 47.73
N ASN A 685 -1.46 -9.56 48.57
CA ASN A 685 -1.76 -8.16 48.24
C ASN A 685 -2.51 -7.95 46.90
N GLY A 686 -3.48 -8.81 46.60
CA GLY A 686 -4.31 -8.70 45.39
C GLY A 686 -3.68 -9.25 44.10
N VAL A 687 -2.51 -9.90 44.20
CA VAL A 687 -1.77 -10.50 43.09
C VAL A 687 -1.36 -11.93 43.42
N TYR A 688 -1.52 -12.86 42.47
CA TYR A 688 -1.02 -14.22 42.64
C TYR A 688 0.51 -14.28 42.54
N SER A 689 1.15 -15.04 43.43
CA SER A 689 2.57 -15.37 43.42
C SER A 689 2.77 -16.87 43.63
N SER A 690 3.68 -17.50 42.89
CA SER A 690 3.94 -18.95 42.99
C SER A 690 4.73 -19.30 44.25
N GLN A 691 4.34 -20.35 44.97
CA GLN A 691 5.16 -20.97 46.02
C GLN A 691 5.46 -22.43 45.69
N GLU A 692 6.74 -22.81 45.72
CA GLU A 692 7.16 -24.21 45.65
C GLU A 692 6.84 -24.93 46.97
N THR A 693 6.31 -26.15 46.87
CA THR A 693 6.09 -27.02 48.02
C THR A 693 7.42 -27.60 48.49
N VAL A 694 7.95 -27.08 49.60
CA VAL A 694 9.02 -27.75 50.35
C VAL A 694 8.42 -28.99 51.01
N SER A 695 8.76 -30.18 50.49
CA SER A 695 8.48 -31.46 51.14
C SER A 695 9.21 -31.51 52.48
N ARG A 696 8.46 -31.63 53.59
CA ARG A 696 9.02 -32.09 54.88
C ARG A 696 9.45 -33.55 54.73
N ILE A 697 10.66 -33.85 55.20
CA ILE A 697 11.18 -35.21 55.45
C ILE A 697 10.28 -35.94 56.44
#